data_AF-A0A090KQG7-F1
#
_entry.id   AF-A0A090KQG7-F1
#
_cell.length_a   1.000
_cell.length_b   1.000
_cell.length_c   1.000
_cell.angle_alpha   90.00
_cell.angle_beta   90.00
_cell.angle_gamma   90.00
#
_symmetry.space_group_name_H-M   'P 1'
#
loop_
_entity.id
_entity.type
_entity.pdbx_description
1 polymer ?
#
loop_
_entity_poly.entity_id
_entity_poly.type
_entity_poly.pdbx_seq_one_letter_code
_entity_poly.pdbx_strand_id
1 'polypeptide(L)'
;MESENSSTSDDSLIINDYPSSDDSLDSIFNSSIQYYEEHNDLLLKESLKYSENNKKKTNNFDKDYFNSIKENNFEKIEKETFNEVNYQEDIVISGISGRFPDSDNVNEFAKHMYTQKTFTTTNNDIWDYTFNDKVPIKGQLKNYDTFDSSYFEINKNRGKAFNNELRFLCECVGEAIIDAGLKIEDLHNSNTGVFIGCNATEEFGAFIQDDHSDSKYTMSGCIKTMYANQIRDIFHFNGPFASIDTDNSSSLVALEWAIIAMRNKKCSSAIVAGIHTNREPNNPLIFDVQKGVNMEGKRPTFVNTKYYRTECVGVLFLQHKNNIKRIYATVYDMNTIPPPQKLNELLLPTRINYTSQNVTQNKERLERCLGETYNSALVDERNVGYVELSEYGQNVVTKFELDAIFDVLAFDRTPNNPLFVGSITTNIGHAGPASGILALIKIIICMEKNLIPPTKYMNLFPLDSLGLDSKKLKIVFECTPFIGEYAGVNSISFKNYFSHALLKKNTKEYDNDSKSIFSPKLLLYQGRSSETLIELFNEIKKHPNNDYLFQLLCEQSNMEKTKFPFRGYLIYNREDSNDVISKINLWNENIRRNIWLFFKLDNDDYIKIGKELIKIPYFDASIRYSSKYLYKKYKFNVYKFFIMDEKPNIDGNNGMLIIGMTVILALYEFLKEIGINPSGVIGYSICEILCGYSLDILTKEQILDISVLYNKLIPNTFTENSHKMALIKGDLKNLIKQYNEFNVICEVSEDCIIIISETKYIDALINNQQNEFITKNITNPFDWFFNIRNNIDEHINALKNNFKEILPFSYKKHPTWVSTTFNTYFKNRSDSELCGNYFIQSISKPIMLGNALDKVPNDSIVIILGTSDNFIRKILENELPHRCKIFQLFSNDDVNIIDKMFNEIGKMYINGCDVHLDKINPKLSYPVPRGTPMISPYWKWSKDLLWKKIDREHGNELYGDALLNKRFDENRQFNPKFSPCDPHSCCCIENNFINGPIFTFMNGDDITIYQN
;
A
#
# COMPACT_ATOMS: atom_id res chain seq x y z
N MET A 1 -36.89 -12.15 -49.03
CA MET A 1 -38.28 -12.62 -49.13
C MET A 1 -38.33 -13.94 -48.40
N GLU A 2 -38.90 -13.88 -47.18
CA GLU A 2 -39.80 -14.86 -46.53
C GLU A 2 -39.51 -16.37 -46.69
N SER A 3 -39.53 -17.23 -45.67
CA SER A 3 -39.99 -17.11 -44.28
C SER A 3 -39.71 -18.42 -43.52
N GLU A 4 -39.16 -18.27 -42.30
CA GLU A 4 -39.59 -18.86 -41.01
C GLU A 4 -39.72 -20.39 -40.71
N ASN A 5 -39.03 -20.74 -39.59
CA ASN A 5 -39.45 -21.54 -38.41
C ASN A 5 -39.57 -23.09 -38.55
N SER A 6 -39.16 -23.95 -37.62
CA SER A 6 -38.83 -23.84 -36.19
C SER A 6 -38.07 -25.09 -35.66
N SER A 7 -37.11 -24.86 -34.76
CA SER A 7 -36.71 -25.62 -33.55
C SER A 7 -36.52 -27.16 -33.50
N THR A 8 -35.28 -27.48 -33.08
CA THR A 8 -34.81 -28.38 -32.00
C THR A 8 -34.63 -29.90 -32.17
N SER A 9 -33.40 -30.28 -31.75
CA SER A 9 -32.91 -31.43 -30.97
C SER A 9 -32.37 -32.69 -31.65
N ASP A 10 -31.20 -33.06 -31.12
CA ASP A 10 -30.54 -34.37 -31.03
C ASP A 10 -29.75 -34.89 -32.23
N ASP A 11 -28.41 -34.83 -32.13
CA ASP A 11 -27.53 -35.78 -32.80
C ASP A 11 -26.52 -36.36 -31.81
N SER A 12 -26.79 -37.60 -31.45
CA SER A 12 -25.95 -38.57 -30.77
C SER A 12 -24.70 -38.90 -31.59
N LEU A 13 -23.52 -38.73 -30.99
CA LEU A 13 -22.25 -39.21 -31.56
C LEU A 13 -21.91 -40.61 -31.07
N ILE A 14 -21.51 -41.40 -32.06
CA ILE A 14 -21.28 -42.83 -32.12
C ILE A 14 -20.11 -43.29 -31.23
N ILE A 15 -20.34 -44.38 -30.49
CA ILE A 15 -19.35 -45.22 -29.81
C ILE A 15 -18.65 -46.10 -30.86
N ASN A 16 -17.32 -46.11 -30.88
CA ASN A 16 -16.52 -47.19 -31.47
C ASN A 16 -15.25 -47.43 -30.62
N ASP A 17 -15.27 -48.58 -29.94
CA ASP A 17 -14.20 -49.55 -29.63
C ASP A 17 -12.75 -49.06 -29.41
N TYR A 18 -12.29 -49.22 -28.17
CA TYR A 18 -10.88 -49.28 -27.77
C TYR A 18 -10.32 -50.70 -28.00
N PRO A 19 -9.11 -50.88 -28.57
CA PRO A 19 -8.39 -52.13 -28.48
C PRO A 19 -7.62 -52.24 -27.16
N SER A 20 -7.59 -53.47 -26.65
CA SER A 20 -6.92 -53.93 -25.44
C SER A 20 -5.39 -53.98 -25.55
N SER A 21 -4.74 -53.62 -24.43
CA SER A 21 -3.52 -54.19 -23.82
C SER A 21 -2.19 -54.30 -24.62
N ASP A 22 -1.19 -53.59 -24.08
CA ASP A 22 0.15 -54.08 -23.70
C ASP A 22 1.40 -53.97 -24.61
N ASP A 23 1.44 -53.24 -25.73
CA ASP A 23 2.70 -53.12 -26.50
C ASP A 23 3.08 -51.72 -27.06
N SER A 24 2.54 -50.61 -26.55
CA SER A 24 2.77 -49.28 -27.18
C SER A 24 3.31 -48.13 -26.31
N LEU A 25 3.68 -48.36 -25.05
CA LEU A 25 4.25 -47.29 -24.19
C LEU A 25 5.78 -47.18 -24.33
N ASP A 26 6.48 -48.29 -24.54
CA ASP A 26 7.95 -48.30 -24.67
C ASP A 26 8.44 -47.74 -26.03
N SER A 27 7.65 -47.87 -27.10
CA SER A 27 8.04 -47.31 -28.40
C SER A 27 7.90 -45.78 -28.44
N ILE A 28 6.93 -45.22 -27.71
CA ILE A 28 6.71 -43.78 -27.62
C ILE A 28 7.81 -43.16 -26.75
N PHE A 29 8.13 -43.77 -25.60
CA PHE A 29 9.17 -43.27 -24.69
C PHE A 29 10.58 -43.27 -25.33
N ASN A 30 10.93 -44.35 -26.05
CA ASN A 30 12.23 -44.45 -26.73
C ASN A 30 12.35 -43.49 -27.93
N SER A 31 11.26 -43.22 -28.65
CA SER A 31 11.28 -42.25 -29.76
C SER A 31 11.51 -40.81 -29.30
N SER A 32 11.00 -40.44 -28.11
CA SER A 32 11.24 -39.12 -27.51
C SER A 32 12.65 -38.96 -26.96
N ILE A 33 13.25 -40.01 -26.39
CA ILE A 33 14.65 -39.97 -25.91
C ILE A 33 15.62 -39.87 -27.10
N GLN A 34 15.38 -40.62 -28.17
CA GLN A 34 16.21 -40.57 -29.37
C GLN A 34 16.13 -39.21 -30.08
N TYR A 35 14.96 -38.54 -30.07
CA TYR A 35 14.80 -37.18 -30.60
C TYR A 35 15.57 -36.12 -29.77
N TYR A 36 15.61 -36.27 -28.43
CA TYR A 36 16.36 -35.37 -27.55
C TYR A 36 17.88 -35.60 -27.61
N GLU A 37 18.33 -36.83 -27.79
CA GLU A 37 19.76 -37.16 -27.93
C GLU A 37 20.31 -36.71 -29.30
N GLU A 38 19.58 -36.91 -30.41
CA GLU A 38 20.02 -36.48 -31.74
C GLU A 38 20.05 -34.94 -31.89
N HIS A 39 19.15 -34.20 -31.23
CA HIS A 39 19.17 -32.72 -31.25
C HIS A 39 20.31 -32.10 -30.42
N ASN A 40 20.64 -32.69 -29.27
CA ASN A 40 21.78 -32.22 -28.46
C ASN A 40 23.12 -32.49 -29.15
N ASP A 41 23.24 -33.61 -29.87
CA ASP A 41 24.45 -33.97 -30.61
C ASP A 41 24.70 -33.06 -31.83
N LEU A 42 23.62 -32.55 -32.45
CA LEU A 42 23.66 -31.55 -33.52
C LEU A 42 24.12 -30.17 -33.01
N LEU A 43 23.61 -29.72 -31.85
CA LEU A 43 24.01 -28.46 -31.20
C LEU A 43 25.47 -28.50 -30.69
N LEU A 44 25.94 -29.66 -30.21
CA LEU A 44 27.34 -29.86 -29.83
C LEU A 44 28.27 -29.88 -31.05
N LYS A 45 27.86 -30.49 -32.16
CA LYS A 45 28.65 -30.53 -33.40
C LYS A 45 28.72 -29.18 -34.11
N GLU A 46 27.66 -28.36 -34.05
CA GLU A 46 27.67 -26.99 -34.59
C GLU A 46 28.55 -26.04 -33.75
N SER A 47 28.51 -26.14 -32.42
CA SER A 47 29.38 -25.35 -31.53
C SER A 47 30.87 -25.73 -31.65
N LEU A 48 31.18 -27.02 -31.85
CA LEU A 48 32.55 -27.48 -32.13
C LEU A 48 33.05 -27.04 -33.52
N LYS A 49 32.21 -27.02 -34.55
CA LYS A 49 32.55 -26.45 -35.88
C LYS A 49 32.81 -24.94 -35.83
N TYR A 50 32.08 -24.21 -34.97
CA TYR A 50 32.28 -22.78 -34.77
C TYR A 50 33.61 -22.47 -34.06
N SER A 51 34.00 -23.33 -33.12
CA SER A 51 35.28 -23.30 -32.39
C SER A 51 36.49 -23.60 -33.29
N GLU A 52 36.39 -24.61 -34.17
CA GLU A 52 37.50 -24.99 -35.06
C GLU A 52 37.73 -23.99 -36.22
N ASN A 53 36.67 -23.37 -36.73
CA ASN A 53 36.80 -22.32 -37.77
C ASN A 53 37.47 -21.04 -37.25
N ASN A 54 37.36 -20.73 -35.96
CA ASN A 54 38.03 -19.58 -35.35
C ASN A 54 39.52 -19.83 -35.05
N LYS A 55 39.95 -21.10 -34.87
CA LYS A 55 41.37 -21.44 -34.68
C LYS A 55 42.22 -21.37 -35.96
N LYS A 56 41.61 -21.37 -37.16
CA LYS A 56 42.34 -21.34 -38.44
C LYS A 56 42.59 -19.94 -39.03
N LYS A 57 42.13 -18.86 -38.39
CA LYS A 57 42.18 -17.49 -38.94
C LYS A 57 43.16 -16.51 -38.27
N THR A 58 44.04 -16.97 -37.40
CA THR A 58 45.05 -16.09 -36.76
C THR A 58 46.46 -16.62 -36.99
N ASN A 59 46.97 -16.40 -38.20
CA ASN A 59 48.42 -16.36 -38.45
C ASN A 59 48.76 -14.94 -38.91
N ASN A 60 49.75 -14.36 -38.23
CA ASN A 60 50.29 -12.99 -38.36
C ASN A 60 49.35 -11.89 -37.85
N PHE A 61 49.60 -11.40 -36.63
CA PHE A 61 49.81 -9.99 -36.26
C PHE A 61 50.04 -9.90 -34.73
N ASP A 62 50.78 -8.88 -34.31
CA ASP A 62 51.58 -8.72 -33.08
C ASP A 62 51.11 -9.35 -31.75
N LYS A 63 52.04 -10.07 -31.10
CA LYS A 63 51.88 -10.72 -29.79
C LYS A 63 51.79 -9.75 -28.61
N ASP A 64 52.32 -8.54 -28.73
CA ASP A 64 52.37 -7.58 -27.61
C ASP A 64 51.07 -6.74 -27.47
N TYR A 65 50.28 -6.63 -28.53
CA TYR A 65 48.95 -6.00 -28.47
C TYR A 65 47.87 -6.93 -27.88
N PHE A 66 48.05 -8.25 -28.00
CA PHE A 66 47.12 -9.24 -27.45
C PHE A 66 47.27 -9.47 -25.94
N ASN A 67 48.46 -9.24 -25.37
CA ASN A 67 48.67 -9.40 -23.93
C ASN A 67 48.06 -8.25 -23.11
N SER A 68 48.06 -7.01 -23.63
CA SER A 68 47.40 -5.87 -22.97
C SER A 68 45.88 -5.89 -23.07
N ILE A 69 45.33 -6.55 -24.10
CA ILE A 69 43.89 -6.80 -24.26
C ILE A 69 43.45 -8.02 -23.43
N LYS A 70 44.29 -9.06 -23.25
CA LYS A 70 43.93 -10.23 -22.44
C LYS A 70 43.76 -9.91 -20.97
N GLU A 71 44.61 -9.09 -20.36
CA GLU A 71 44.45 -8.79 -18.92
C GLU A 71 43.24 -7.87 -18.65
N ASN A 72 42.95 -6.92 -19.54
CA ASN A 72 41.80 -6.02 -19.36
C ASN A 72 40.46 -6.59 -19.86
N ASN A 73 40.46 -7.51 -20.83
CA ASN A 73 39.23 -8.16 -21.28
C ASN A 73 38.96 -9.49 -20.58
N PHE A 74 39.92 -10.19 -19.96
CA PHE A 74 39.55 -11.33 -19.10
C PHE A 74 38.86 -10.87 -17.82
N GLU A 75 39.29 -9.79 -17.17
CA GLU A 75 38.54 -9.24 -16.02
C GLU A 75 37.17 -8.68 -16.43
N LYS A 76 37.05 -8.17 -17.66
CA LYS A 76 35.79 -7.61 -18.16
C LYS A 76 34.84 -8.67 -18.70
N ILE A 77 35.36 -9.72 -19.33
CA ILE A 77 34.59 -10.89 -19.78
C ILE A 77 34.26 -11.78 -18.58
N GLU A 78 35.12 -11.96 -17.57
CA GLU A 78 34.72 -12.58 -16.30
C GLU A 78 33.63 -11.75 -15.61
N LYS A 79 33.75 -10.42 -15.53
CA LYS A 79 32.65 -9.57 -15.00
C LYS A 79 31.37 -9.58 -15.84
N GLU A 80 31.46 -9.75 -17.16
CA GLU A 80 30.30 -9.78 -18.06
C GLU A 80 29.70 -11.20 -18.23
N THR A 81 30.46 -12.27 -17.96
CA THR A 81 29.98 -13.68 -17.95
C THR A 81 29.58 -14.16 -16.55
N PHE A 82 30.05 -13.53 -15.46
CA PHE A 82 29.50 -13.69 -14.10
C PHE A 82 28.22 -12.87 -13.84
N ASN A 83 27.67 -12.20 -14.85
CA ASN A 83 26.25 -11.82 -14.85
C ASN A 83 25.36 -13.00 -15.29
N GLU A 84 25.68 -14.22 -14.84
CA GLU A 84 24.62 -15.19 -14.61
C GLU A 84 23.68 -14.52 -13.60
N VAL A 85 22.47 -14.20 -14.04
CA VAL A 85 21.39 -13.74 -13.16
C VAL A 85 21.35 -14.72 -12.00
N ASN A 86 21.75 -14.27 -10.81
CA ASN A 86 21.79 -15.13 -9.64
C ASN A 86 20.34 -15.39 -9.21
N TYR A 87 19.69 -16.38 -9.84
CA TYR A 87 18.28 -16.75 -9.67
C TYR A 87 17.88 -17.02 -8.21
N GLN A 88 18.86 -17.22 -7.33
CA GLN A 88 18.68 -17.43 -5.89
C GLN A 88 18.32 -16.14 -5.13
N GLU A 89 18.71 -14.95 -5.63
CA GLU A 89 18.40 -13.67 -4.96
C GLU A 89 17.26 -12.88 -5.59
N ASP A 90 16.58 -13.46 -6.58
CA ASP A 90 15.62 -12.71 -7.39
C ASP A 90 14.25 -12.56 -6.72
N ILE A 91 13.83 -13.46 -5.83
CA ILE A 91 12.47 -13.46 -5.28
C ILE A 91 12.46 -13.04 -3.82
N VAL A 92 11.71 -11.97 -3.53
CA VAL A 92 11.66 -11.34 -2.23
C VAL A 92 10.23 -11.32 -1.68
N ILE A 93 10.12 -11.43 -0.36
CA ILE A 93 8.88 -11.17 0.38
C ILE A 93 8.83 -9.67 0.64
N SER A 94 7.95 -8.96 -0.05
CA SER A 94 7.83 -7.50 0.03
C SER A 94 6.70 -7.03 0.93
N GLY A 95 5.68 -7.87 1.16
CA GLY A 95 4.51 -7.54 1.98
C GLY A 95 3.99 -8.73 2.76
N ILE A 96 3.51 -8.50 3.99
CA ILE A 96 2.94 -9.54 4.84
C ILE A 96 1.64 -9.08 5.51
N SER A 97 0.69 -9.99 5.69
CA SER A 97 -0.46 -9.79 6.58
C SER A 97 -0.99 -11.11 7.13
N GLY A 98 -1.88 -11.03 8.12
CA GLY A 98 -2.62 -12.18 8.59
C GLY A 98 -3.56 -11.89 9.76
N ARG A 99 -4.38 -12.90 10.07
CA ARG A 99 -5.17 -13.05 11.29
C ARG A 99 -4.66 -14.28 12.03
N PHE A 100 -4.43 -14.14 13.32
CA PHE A 100 -3.84 -15.16 14.19
C PHE A 100 -4.73 -15.32 15.42
N PRO A 101 -4.59 -16.40 16.21
CA PRO A 101 -5.40 -16.52 17.41
C PRO A 101 -5.25 -15.29 18.29
N ASP A 102 -6.38 -14.77 18.79
CA ASP A 102 -6.47 -13.55 19.58
C ASP A 102 -5.81 -12.28 18.99
N SER A 103 -5.37 -12.29 17.73
CA SER A 103 -4.58 -11.21 17.13
C SER A 103 -5.13 -10.82 15.76
N ASP A 104 -5.60 -9.59 15.62
CA ASP A 104 -6.21 -9.11 14.38
C ASP A 104 -5.17 -8.72 13.32
N ASN A 105 -3.87 -8.73 13.66
CA ASN A 105 -2.79 -8.35 12.75
C ASN A 105 -1.42 -8.89 13.21
N VAL A 106 -0.41 -8.70 12.37
CA VAL A 106 0.98 -9.15 12.58
C VAL A 106 1.63 -8.50 13.81
N ASN A 107 1.34 -7.23 14.12
CA ASN A 107 1.92 -6.55 15.28
C ASN A 107 1.38 -7.09 16.61
N GLU A 108 0.07 -7.32 16.69
CA GLU A 108 -0.54 -7.97 17.85
C GLU A 108 -0.01 -9.39 18.03
N PHE A 109 0.11 -10.14 16.93
CA PHE A 109 0.70 -11.48 16.95
C PHE A 109 2.14 -11.44 17.46
N ALA A 110 2.97 -10.54 16.92
CA ALA A 110 4.34 -10.33 17.39
C ALA A 110 4.36 -10.02 18.89
N LYS A 111 3.53 -9.09 19.36
CA LYS A 111 3.43 -8.75 20.80
C LYS A 111 3.12 -10.00 21.62
N HIS A 112 2.10 -10.76 21.24
CA HIS A 112 1.69 -11.96 21.97
C HIS A 112 2.77 -13.05 22.00
N MET A 113 3.52 -13.22 20.90
CA MET A 113 4.65 -14.15 20.84
C MET A 113 5.74 -13.79 21.86
N TYR A 114 6.20 -12.54 21.88
CA TYR A 114 7.27 -12.10 22.79
C TYR A 114 6.82 -12.06 24.26
N THR A 115 5.55 -11.77 24.53
CA THR A 115 5.00 -11.82 25.90
C THR A 115 4.59 -13.22 26.35
N GLN A 116 4.79 -14.26 25.52
CA GLN A 116 4.37 -15.63 25.78
C GLN A 116 2.89 -15.76 26.20
N LYS A 117 2.00 -14.95 25.61
CA LYS A 117 0.57 -15.02 25.92
C LYS A 117 0.07 -16.43 25.58
N THR A 118 -0.68 -17.06 26.49
CA THR A 118 -1.35 -18.32 26.17
C THR A 118 -2.60 -17.99 25.35
N PHE A 119 -2.72 -18.57 24.16
CA PHE A 119 -3.83 -18.33 23.24
C PHE A 119 -5.05 -19.21 23.55
N THR A 120 -5.35 -19.40 24.83
CA THR A 120 -6.52 -20.13 25.31
C THR A 120 -7.70 -19.18 25.39
N THR A 121 -8.54 -19.16 24.36
CA THR A 121 -9.85 -18.50 24.48
C THR A 121 -10.82 -19.41 25.24
N THR A 122 -11.49 -18.86 26.24
CA THR A 122 -12.59 -19.51 26.98
C THR A 122 -13.96 -18.98 26.52
N ASN A 123 -14.02 -18.33 25.36
CA ASN A 123 -15.23 -17.68 24.89
C ASN A 123 -16.24 -18.70 24.34
N ASN A 124 -17.48 -18.54 24.79
CA ASN A 124 -18.65 -19.39 24.60
C ASN A 124 -19.25 -19.35 23.17
N ASP A 125 -18.51 -19.71 22.12
CA ASP A 125 -19.03 -19.47 20.74
C ASP A 125 -19.30 -20.71 19.86
N ILE A 126 -18.61 -21.85 20.03
CA ILE A 126 -18.77 -22.98 19.07
C ILE A 126 -18.90 -24.37 19.74
N TRP A 127 -18.56 -24.51 21.03
CA TRP A 127 -18.25 -25.83 21.61
C TRP A 127 -18.77 -26.10 23.02
N ASP A 128 -19.57 -25.20 23.57
CA ASP A 128 -19.93 -25.25 24.99
C ASP A 128 -20.77 -26.47 25.37
N TYR A 129 -21.46 -27.09 24.41
CA TYR A 129 -22.36 -28.22 24.63
C TYR A 129 -21.72 -29.59 24.38
N THR A 130 -20.48 -29.62 23.88
CA THR A 130 -19.78 -30.84 23.43
C THR A 130 -19.03 -31.59 24.53
N PHE A 131 -18.46 -30.88 25.52
CA PHE A 131 -17.56 -31.46 26.51
C PHE A 131 -18.01 -31.13 27.93
N ASN A 132 -18.93 -31.92 28.50
CA ASN A 132 -19.46 -31.69 29.85
C ASN A 132 -18.39 -31.72 30.97
N ASP A 133 -17.16 -32.20 30.71
CA ASP A 133 -16.16 -32.39 31.76
C ASP A 133 -14.88 -31.54 31.66
N LYS A 134 -14.53 -30.89 30.54
CA LYS A 134 -13.40 -29.92 30.44
C LYS A 134 -13.51 -28.96 29.24
N VAL A 135 -13.24 -27.67 29.45
CA VAL A 135 -13.12 -26.66 28.38
C VAL A 135 -11.88 -26.98 27.52
N PRO A 136 -12.02 -27.25 26.21
CA PRO A 136 -10.88 -27.49 25.33
C PRO A 136 -10.07 -26.19 25.10
N ILE A 137 -8.74 -26.30 25.20
CA ILE A 137 -7.77 -25.24 24.82
C ILE A 137 -7.81 -25.08 23.29
N LYS A 138 -8.09 -23.88 22.78
CA LYS A 138 -8.15 -23.57 21.34
C LYS A 138 -7.60 -22.18 21.06
N GLY A 139 -6.86 -22.03 19.97
CA GLY A 139 -6.49 -20.72 19.44
C GLY A 139 -7.51 -20.29 18.38
N GLN A 140 -8.27 -19.22 18.64
CA GLN A 140 -9.33 -18.76 17.74
C GLN A 140 -9.09 -17.36 17.18
N LEU A 141 -9.49 -17.14 15.92
CA LEU A 141 -9.52 -15.78 15.35
C LEU A 141 -10.64 -14.95 16.00
N LYS A 142 -10.54 -13.63 15.84
CA LYS A 142 -11.55 -12.67 16.31
C LYS A 142 -12.35 -12.10 15.13
N ASN A 143 -13.45 -11.40 15.43
CA ASN A 143 -14.18 -10.56 14.48
C ASN A 143 -14.66 -11.29 13.20
N TYR A 144 -15.16 -12.51 13.37
CA TYR A 144 -15.72 -13.33 12.28
C TYR A 144 -16.89 -12.70 11.52
N ASP A 145 -17.45 -11.61 12.04
CA ASP A 145 -18.66 -10.95 11.57
C ASP A 145 -18.42 -9.68 10.76
N THR A 146 -17.17 -9.35 10.41
CA THR A 146 -16.80 -8.15 9.65
C THR A 146 -16.19 -8.50 8.30
N PHE A 147 -16.59 -7.78 7.25
CA PHE A 147 -15.97 -7.84 5.92
C PHE A 147 -16.35 -6.61 5.09
N ASP A 148 -15.37 -5.92 4.52
CA ASP A 148 -15.57 -4.72 3.68
C ASP A 148 -15.99 -5.07 2.25
N SER A 149 -17.21 -5.59 2.13
CA SER A 149 -17.76 -6.01 0.84
C SER A 149 -17.89 -4.88 -0.19
N SER A 150 -18.01 -3.61 0.24
CA SER A 150 -18.16 -2.50 -0.70
C SER A 150 -16.84 -2.18 -1.41
N TYR A 151 -15.71 -2.26 -0.71
CA TYR A 151 -14.39 -2.11 -1.34
C TYR A 151 -14.12 -3.18 -2.40
N PHE A 152 -14.40 -4.45 -2.05
CA PHE A 152 -14.19 -5.59 -2.93
C PHE A 152 -15.30 -5.75 -4.00
N GLU A 153 -16.24 -4.81 -4.08
CA GLU A 153 -17.36 -4.81 -5.04
C GLU A 153 -18.18 -6.12 -4.98
N ILE A 154 -18.30 -6.69 -3.79
CA ILE A 154 -19.05 -7.92 -3.53
C ILE A 154 -20.47 -7.54 -3.12
N ASN A 155 -21.44 -7.91 -3.95
CA ASN A 155 -22.85 -7.69 -3.62
C ASN A 155 -23.28 -8.50 -2.39
N LYS A 156 -24.40 -8.10 -1.76
CA LYS A 156 -24.89 -8.70 -0.51
C LYS A 156 -25.09 -10.22 -0.59
N ASN A 157 -25.65 -10.74 -1.70
CA ASN A 157 -25.91 -12.18 -1.86
C ASN A 157 -24.62 -12.98 -1.99
N ARG A 158 -23.66 -12.50 -2.79
CA ARG A 158 -22.34 -13.12 -2.94
C ARG A 158 -21.55 -13.06 -1.64
N GLY A 159 -21.59 -11.93 -0.92
CA GLY A 159 -20.92 -11.77 0.37
C GLY A 159 -21.49 -12.67 1.47
N LYS A 160 -22.82 -12.90 1.47
CA LYS A 160 -23.47 -13.88 2.37
C LYS A 160 -22.95 -15.29 2.13
N ALA A 161 -22.72 -15.65 0.87
CA ALA A 161 -22.20 -16.96 0.48
C ALA A 161 -20.69 -17.14 0.73
N PHE A 162 -19.95 -16.07 1.02
CA PHE A 162 -18.54 -16.19 1.38
C PHE A 162 -18.42 -16.68 2.81
N ASN A 163 -17.64 -17.75 3.01
CA ASN A 163 -17.30 -18.17 4.36
C ASN A 163 -16.26 -17.24 4.99
N ASN A 164 -16.02 -17.42 6.29
CA ASN A 164 -15.16 -16.53 7.05
C ASN A 164 -13.69 -16.58 6.60
N GLU A 165 -13.21 -17.78 6.22
CA GLU A 165 -11.88 -17.99 5.67
C GLU A 165 -11.63 -17.10 4.44
N LEU A 166 -12.55 -17.12 3.47
CA LEU A 166 -12.42 -16.34 2.24
C LEU A 166 -12.52 -14.84 2.50
N ARG A 167 -13.39 -14.40 3.43
CA ARG A 167 -13.50 -12.99 3.83
C ARG A 167 -12.18 -12.45 4.40
N PHE A 168 -11.59 -13.16 5.36
CA PHE A 168 -10.29 -12.77 5.92
C PHE A 168 -9.18 -12.82 4.88
N LEU A 169 -9.18 -13.82 4.01
CA LEU A 169 -8.21 -13.93 2.95
C LEU A 169 -8.23 -12.70 2.02
N CYS A 170 -9.41 -12.24 1.60
CA CYS A 170 -9.55 -11.03 0.78
C CYS A 170 -8.92 -9.82 1.47
N GLU A 171 -9.26 -9.57 2.73
CA GLU A 171 -8.69 -8.47 3.51
C GLU A 171 -7.18 -8.57 3.68
N CYS A 172 -6.67 -9.75 4.06
CA CYS A 172 -5.24 -9.98 4.28
C CYS A 172 -4.43 -9.89 2.98
N VAL A 173 -4.98 -10.27 1.82
CA VAL A 173 -4.34 -10.06 0.52
C VAL A 173 -4.19 -8.58 0.21
N GLY A 174 -5.25 -7.78 0.39
CA GLY A 174 -5.19 -6.34 0.19
C GLY A 174 -4.18 -5.68 1.14
N GLU A 175 -4.19 -6.08 2.41
CA GLU A 175 -3.24 -5.60 3.43
C GLU A 175 -1.79 -5.94 3.10
N ALA A 176 -1.49 -7.14 2.62
CA ALA A 176 -0.13 -7.53 2.24
C ALA A 176 0.41 -6.72 1.05
N ILE A 177 -0.46 -6.39 0.08
CA ILE A 177 -0.09 -5.52 -1.05
C ILE A 177 0.18 -4.09 -0.57
N ILE A 178 -0.67 -3.57 0.32
CA ILE A 178 -0.50 -2.25 0.93
C ILE A 178 0.79 -2.20 1.76
N ASP A 179 1.12 -3.28 2.46
CA ASP A 179 2.34 -3.41 3.26
C ASP A 179 3.63 -3.31 2.43
N ALA A 180 3.59 -3.82 1.19
CA ALA A 180 4.66 -3.67 0.22
C ALA A 180 4.84 -2.22 -0.30
N GLY A 181 3.97 -1.30 0.09
CA GLY A 181 3.98 0.10 -0.35
C GLY A 181 3.42 0.32 -1.75
N LEU A 182 2.59 -0.62 -2.22
CA LEU A 182 1.89 -0.56 -3.50
C LEU A 182 0.42 -0.18 -3.29
N LYS A 183 -0.22 0.35 -4.33
CA LYS A 183 -1.68 0.46 -4.39
C LYS A 183 -2.23 -0.83 -4.97
N ILE A 184 -3.36 -1.30 -4.45
CA ILE A 184 -3.97 -2.55 -4.90
C ILE A 184 -4.34 -2.45 -6.38
N GLU A 185 -4.84 -1.29 -6.79
CA GLU A 185 -5.30 -1.00 -8.14
C GLU A 185 -4.15 -0.99 -9.17
N ASP A 186 -2.91 -0.71 -8.75
CA ASP A 186 -1.73 -0.76 -9.63
C ASP A 186 -1.42 -2.21 -10.09
N LEU A 187 -1.94 -3.22 -9.38
CA LEU A 187 -1.77 -4.63 -9.72
C LEU A 187 -2.96 -5.20 -10.52
N HIS A 188 -4.01 -4.43 -10.79
CA HIS A 188 -5.09 -4.90 -11.64
C HIS A 188 -4.56 -5.28 -13.03
N ASN A 189 -5.03 -6.41 -13.54
CA ASN A 189 -4.59 -7.04 -14.79
C ASN A 189 -3.11 -7.45 -14.83
N SER A 190 -2.37 -7.32 -13.74
CA SER A 190 -1.00 -7.81 -13.66
C SER A 190 -0.95 -9.33 -13.74
N ASN A 191 0.19 -9.85 -14.20
CA ASN A 191 0.44 -11.28 -14.21
C ASN A 191 0.88 -11.78 -12.81
N THR A 192 0.06 -11.47 -11.79
CA THR A 192 0.27 -11.91 -10.40
C THR A 192 -0.33 -13.30 -10.22
N GLY A 193 0.46 -14.26 -9.72
CA GLY A 193 -0.01 -15.60 -9.39
C GLY A 193 -0.66 -15.68 -7.99
N VAL A 194 -1.49 -16.69 -7.74
CA VAL A 194 -2.19 -16.88 -6.45
C VAL A 194 -2.12 -18.34 -6.00
N PHE A 195 -1.36 -18.62 -4.94
CA PHE A 195 -1.12 -19.98 -4.44
C PHE A 195 -1.55 -20.08 -2.98
N ILE A 196 -2.50 -20.97 -2.68
CA ILE A 196 -3.15 -21.03 -1.37
C ILE A 196 -3.04 -22.44 -0.79
N GLY A 197 -2.31 -22.57 0.31
CA GLY A 197 -2.30 -23.78 1.13
C GLY A 197 -3.55 -23.86 2.00
N CYS A 198 -4.38 -24.87 1.75
CA CYS A 198 -5.63 -25.08 2.47
C CYS A 198 -6.03 -26.57 2.42
N ASN A 199 -6.88 -27.03 3.34
CA ASN A 199 -7.36 -28.41 3.41
C ASN A 199 -8.90 -28.47 3.32
N ALA A 200 -9.50 -29.66 3.45
CA ALA A 200 -10.96 -29.85 3.29
C ALA A 200 -11.83 -28.76 3.97
N THR A 201 -12.87 -28.28 3.28
CA THR A 201 -13.77 -27.27 3.83
C THR A 201 -14.66 -27.85 4.93
N GLU A 202 -14.49 -27.32 6.14
CA GLU A 202 -15.31 -27.65 7.31
C GLU A 202 -16.73 -27.07 7.20
N GLU A 203 -16.87 -25.82 6.75
CA GLU A 203 -18.16 -25.12 6.71
C GLU A 203 -19.04 -25.50 5.49
N PHE A 204 -18.49 -26.14 4.45
CA PHE A 204 -19.22 -26.39 3.19
C PHE A 204 -20.46 -27.28 3.39
N GLY A 205 -20.36 -28.30 4.25
CA GLY A 205 -21.49 -29.14 4.61
C GLY A 205 -22.64 -28.33 5.23
N ALA A 206 -22.32 -27.32 6.06
CA ALA A 206 -23.30 -26.41 6.66
C ALA A 206 -24.07 -25.63 5.60
N PHE A 207 -23.36 -25.02 4.65
CA PHE A 207 -23.95 -24.14 3.65
C PHE A 207 -24.80 -24.86 2.58
N ILE A 208 -24.53 -26.14 2.26
CA ILE A 208 -25.29 -26.86 1.21
C ILE A 208 -26.69 -27.29 1.66
N GLN A 209 -26.88 -27.59 2.95
CA GLN A 209 -28.19 -28.04 3.46
C GLN A 209 -29.00 -26.91 4.11
N ASP A 210 -28.68 -25.66 3.76
CA ASP A 210 -29.50 -24.49 4.06
C ASP A 210 -30.42 -24.21 2.86
N ASP A 211 -31.70 -24.53 3.01
CA ASP A 211 -32.76 -24.36 2.00
C ASP A 211 -32.96 -22.89 1.58
N HIS A 212 -32.44 -21.93 2.37
CA HIS A 212 -32.51 -20.49 2.10
C HIS A 212 -31.23 -19.92 1.45
N SER A 213 -30.18 -20.72 1.29
CA SER A 213 -28.95 -20.27 0.64
C SER A 213 -29.16 -20.13 -0.87
N ASP A 214 -28.73 -18.98 -1.42
CA ASP A 214 -28.76 -18.71 -2.86
C ASP A 214 -27.71 -19.63 -3.55
N SER A 215 -28.13 -20.85 -3.89
CA SER A 215 -27.27 -21.99 -4.28
C SER A 215 -26.22 -21.66 -5.35
N LYS A 216 -26.50 -20.64 -6.17
CA LYS A 216 -25.60 -20.13 -7.22
C LYS A 216 -24.24 -19.67 -6.70
N TYR A 217 -24.17 -19.02 -5.54
CA TYR A 217 -22.91 -18.44 -5.03
C TYR A 217 -22.23 -19.31 -3.98
N THR A 218 -22.99 -20.13 -3.25
CA THR A 218 -22.52 -20.97 -2.14
C THR A 218 -21.34 -21.86 -2.53
N MET A 219 -21.43 -22.52 -3.67
CA MET A 219 -20.35 -23.37 -4.20
C MET A 219 -19.03 -22.60 -4.34
N SER A 220 -19.11 -21.42 -4.94
CA SER A 220 -17.94 -20.57 -5.25
C SER A 220 -17.38 -19.83 -4.03
N GLY A 221 -18.20 -19.55 -3.02
CA GLY A 221 -17.84 -18.81 -1.82
C GLY A 221 -17.37 -19.67 -0.64
N CYS A 222 -17.56 -20.99 -0.69
CA CYS A 222 -17.23 -21.90 0.40
C CYS A 222 -16.24 -23.01 0.02
N ILE A 223 -16.15 -23.44 -1.24
CA ILE A 223 -15.20 -24.50 -1.61
C ILE A 223 -13.76 -23.95 -1.66
N LYS A 224 -12.84 -24.57 -0.90
CA LYS A 224 -11.44 -24.11 -0.83
C LYS A 224 -10.69 -24.24 -2.17
N THR A 225 -11.08 -25.18 -3.04
CA THR A 225 -10.52 -25.27 -4.41
C THR A 225 -10.76 -24.01 -5.24
N MET A 226 -11.77 -23.21 -4.89
CA MET A 226 -12.08 -21.94 -5.56
C MET A 226 -11.40 -20.74 -4.91
N TYR A 227 -10.78 -20.84 -3.73
CA TYR A 227 -10.21 -19.67 -3.05
C TYR A 227 -9.19 -18.92 -3.90
N ALA A 228 -8.25 -19.64 -4.50
CA ALA A 228 -7.23 -19.00 -5.35
C ALA A 228 -7.87 -18.32 -6.56
N ASN A 229 -8.93 -18.91 -7.13
CA ASN A 229 -9.69 -18.29 -8.22
C ASN A 229 -10.49 -17.07 -7.75
N GLN A 230 -11.12 -17.10 -6.57
CA GLN A 230 -11.87 -15.96 -6.03
C GLN A 230 -10.96 -14.77 -5.77
N ILE A 231 -9.78 -14.98 -5.18
CA ILE A 231 -8.80 -13.90 -4.99
C ILE A 231 -8.34 -13.35 -6.33
N ARG A 232 -8.03 -14.23 -7.29
CA ARG A 232 -7.69 -13.82 -8.65
C ARG A 232 -8.79 -12.94 -9.27
N ASP A 233 -10.05 -13.34 -9.16
CA ASP A 233 -11.19 -12.63 -9.73
C ASP A 233 -11.44 -11.28 -9.05
N ILE A 234 -11.35 -11.22 -7.71
CA ILE A 234 -11.59 -10.01 -6.89
C ILE A 234 -10.52 -8.94 -7.12
N PHE A 235 -9.26 -9.35 -7.24
CA PHE A 235 -8.13 -8.44 -7.43
C PHE A 235 -7.73 -8.27 -8.90
N HIS A 236 -8.48 -8.87 -9.83
CA HIS A 236 -8.22 -8.85 -11.27
C HIS A 236 -6.82 -9.32 -11.67
N PHE A 237 -6.32 -10.38 -11.04
CA PHE A 237 -5.03 -10.96 -11.38
C PHE A 237 -5.13 -11.90 -12.58
N ASN A 238 -4.10 -11.91 -13.43
CA ASN A 238 -4.05 -12.74 -14.65
C ASN A 238 -3.06 -13.91 -14.58
N GLY A 239 -2.35 -14.07 -13.46
CA GLY A 239 -1.37 -15.12 -13.30
C GLY A 239 -1.92 -16.50 -12.95
N PRO A 240 -1.02 -17.50 -12.83
CA PRO A 240 -1.39 -18.86 -12.46
C PRO A 240 -1.98 -18.88 -11.05
N PHE A 241 -2.94 -19.77 -10.81
CA PHE A 241 -3.57 -19.89 -9.50
C PHE A 241 -3.72 -21.37 -9.12
N ALA A 242 -3.58 -21.68 -7.83
CA ALA A 242 -3.77 -23.03 -7.30
C ALA A 242 -4.14 -23.01 -5.81
N SER A 243 -5.13 -23.83 -5.45
CA SER A 243 -5.38 -24.23 -4.07
C SER A 243 -4.76 -25.61 -3.83
N ILE A 244 -3.94 -25.76 -2.79
CA ILE A 244 -3.06 -26.91 -2.58
C ILE A 244 -3.37 -27.55 -1.22
N ASP A 245 -3.58 -28.87 -1.23
CA ASP A 245 -3.74 -29.70 -0.02
C ASP A 245 -2.68 -30.81 0.03
N THR A 246 -1.60 -30.51 0.72
CA THR A 246 -0.61 -31.50 1.19
C THR A 246 -0.66 -31.62 2.71
N ASP A 247 -1.82 -31.38 3.32
CA ASP A 247 -2.03 -31.32 4.78
C ASP A 247 -1.16 -30.21 5.43
N ASN A 248 -0.46 -30.47 6.54
CA ASN A 248 0.32 -29.45 7.27
C ASN A 248 1.38 -28.70 6.43
N SER A 249 1.87 -29.30 5.34
CA SER A 249 2.87 -28.66 4.45
C SER A 249 2.27 -27.78 3.36
N SER A 250 0.95 -27.69 3.26
CA SER A 250 0.27 -27.05 2.12
C SER A 250 0.74 -25.63 1.81
N SER A 251 0.92 -24.78 2.82
CA SER A 251 1.39 -23.40 2.60
C SER A 251 2.85 -23.29 2.16
N LEU A 252 3.73 -24.22 2.56
CA LEU A 252 5.11 -24.25 2.09
C LEU A 252 5.19 -24.80 0.65
N VAL A 253 4.38 -25.82 0.31
CA VAL A 253 4.26 -26.28 -1.08
C VAL A 253 3.68 -25.18 -1.98
N ALA A 254 2.73 -24.39 -1.48
CA ALA A 254 2.23 -23.21 -2.19
C ALA A 254 3.31 -22.16 -2.44
N LEU A 255 4.20 -21.93 -1.46
CA LEU A 255 5.37 -21.06 -1.65
C LEU A 255 6.30 -21.59 -2.74
N GLU A 256 6.57 -22.88 -2.76
CA GLU A 256 7.42 -23.51 -3.78
C GLU A 256 6.85 -23.35 -5.18
N TRP A 257 5.56 -23.64 -5.35
CA TRP A 257 4.90 -23.52 -6.65
C TRP A 257 4.88 -22.07 -7.14
N ALA A 258 4.70 -21.11 -6.23
CA ALA A 258 4.81 -19.69 -6.55
C ALA A 258 6.22 -19.33 -7.03
N ILE A 259 7.26 -19.80 -6.34
CA ILE A 259 8.66 -19.55 -6.70
C ILE A 259 9.01 -20.20 -8.05
N ILE A 260 8.59 -21.44 -8.28
CA ILE A 260 8.76 -22.12 -9.57
C ILE A 260 8.07 -21.35 -10.68
N ALA A 261 6.83 -20.88 -10.46
CA ALA A 261 6.10 -20.08 -11.44
C ALA A 261 6.81 -18.74 -11.73
N MET A 262 7.30 -18.05 -10.71
CA MET A 262 8.02 -16.78 -10.85
C MET A 262 9.39 -16.95 -11.54
N ARG A 263 10.17 -17.97 -11.16
CA ARG A 263 11.46 -18.32 -11.79
C ARG A 263 11.27 -18.67 -13.27
N ASN A 264 10.19 -19.38 -13.59
CA ASN A 264 9.80 -19.70 -14.98
C ASN A 264 9.09 -18.56 -15.71
N LYS A 265 9.08 -17.34 -15.15
CA LYS A 265 8.47 -16.13 -15.72
C LYS A 265 6.98 -16.30 -16.08
N LYS A 266 6.28 -17.23 -15.41
CA LYS A 266 4.83 -17.40 -15.54
C LYS A 266 4.05 -16.33 -14.79
N CYS A 267 4.67 -15.70 -13.79
CA CYS A 267 4.14 -14.51 -13.10
C CYS A 267 5.27 -13.56 -12.68
N SER A 268 4.97 -12.26 -12.57
CA SER A 268 5.90 -11.22 -12.12
C SER A 268 5.92 -11.03 -10.61
N SER A 269 4.85 -11.46 -9.96
CA SER A 269 4.57 -11.36 -8.53
C SER A 269 3.66 -12.52 -8.15
N ALA A 270 3.58 -12.85 -6.86
CA ALA A 270 2.68 -13.89 -6.40
C ALA A 270 2.12 -13.60 -5.00
N ILE A 271 0.87 -13.98 -4.80
CA ILE A 271 0.25 -14.10 -3.49
C ILE A 271 0.44 -15.55 -3.03
N VAL A 272 1.01 -15.72 -1.84
CA VAL A 272 1.11 -17.02 -1.17
C VAL A 272 0.37 -16.93 0.14
N ALA A 273 -0.60 -17.82 0.36
CA ALA A 273 -1.40 -17.82 1.57
C ALA A 273 -1.48 -19.21 2.21
N GLY A 274 -1.68 -19.23 3.53
CA GLY A 274 -2.01 -20.42 4.30
C GLY A 274 -3.24 -20.15 5.16
N ILE A 275 -4.24 -21.04 5.08
CA ILE A 275 -5.53 -20.83 5.77
C ILE A 275 -5.96 -22.09 6.51
N HIS A 276 -6.34 -21.90 7.76
CA HIS A 276 -6.91 -22.93 8.59
C HIS A 276 -7.89 -22.33 9.60
N THR A 277 -9.16 -22.75 9.56
CA THR A 277 -10.12 -22.57 10.66
C THR A 277 -10.50 -23.92 11.25
N ASN A 278 -11.08 -23.93 12.45
CA ASN A 278 -11.45 -25.14 13.18
C ASN A 278 -12.86 -24.98 13.77
N ARG A 279 -13.87 -25.07 12.90
CA ARG A 279 -15.28 -24.80 13.22
C ARG A 279 -16.20 -26.01 13.11
N GLU A 280 -15.81 -27.09 12.44
CA GLU A 280 -16.69 -28.27 12.30
C GLU A 280 -16.82 -29.04 13.63
N PRO A 281 -18.03 -29.14 14.23
CA PRO A 281 -18.32 -29.81 15.50
C PRO A 281 -17.75 -31.23 15.66
N ASN A 282 -17.65 -31.97 14.56
CA ASN A 282 -17.18 -33.35 14.61
C ASN A 282 -15.65 -33.50 14.59
N ASN A 283 -14.90 -32.45 14.24
CA ASN A 283 -13.44 -32.54 14.09
C ASN A 283 -12.72 -32.91 15.39
N PRO A 284 -12.99 -32.29 16.56
CA PRO A 284 -12.36 -32.68 17.82
C PRO A 284 -12.59 -34.15 18.19
N LEU A 285 -13.74 -34.73 17.83
CA LEU A 285 -14.07 -36.13 18.11
C LEU A 285 -13.24 -37.10 17.25
N ILE A 286 -13.03 -36.78 15.96
CA ILE A 286 -12.20 -37.57 15.04
C ILE A 286 -10.74 -37.62 15.52
N PHE A 287 -10.24 -36.54 16.12
CA PHE A 287 -8.88 -36.47 16.67
C PHE A 287 -8.77 -36.96 18.12
N ASP A 288 -9.83 -36.94 18.93
CA ASP A 288 -9.82 -37.54 20.29
C ASP A 288 -9.68 -39.07 20.24
N VAL A 289 -10.12 -39.72 19.14
CA VAL A 289 -9.88 -41.15 18.83
C VAL A 289 -8.39 -41.48 18.69
N GLN A 290 -7.50 -40.49 18.51
CA GLN A 290 -6.05 -40.70 18.43
C GLN A 290 -5.37 -40.99 19.77
N LYS A 291 -6.05 -40.81 20.92
CA LYS A 291 -5.44 -41.08 22.23
C LYS A 291 -5.61 -42.56 22.58
N GLY A 292 -4.58 -43.34 22.32
CA GLY A 292 -4.37 -44.63 22.96
C GLY A 292 -4.57 -44.49 24.47
N VAL A 293 -5.33 -45.41 25.05
CA VAL A 293 -5.48 -45.58 26.49
C VAL A 293 -4.06 -45.73 27.06
N ASN A 294 -3.67 -44.90 28.04
CA ASN A 294 -2.42 -45.15 28.78
C ASN A 294 -2.46 -46.60 29.33
N MET A 295 -1.33 -47.27 29.51
CA MET A 295 -1.28 -48.66 29.99
C MET A 295 -2.07 -48.92 31.31
N GLU A 296 -2.44 -47.87 32.04
CA GLU A 296 -3.27 -47.90 33.25
C GLU A 296 -4.77 -47.56 33.04
N GLY A 297 -5.29 -47.51 31.81
CA GLY A 297 -6.73 -47.33 31.58
C GLY A 297 -7.25 -45.89 31.68
N LYS A 298 -6.41 -44.89 31.98
CA LYS A 298 -6.86 -43.49 32.15
C LYS A 298 -6.73 -42.68 30.86
N ARG A 299 -7.83 -42.02 30.45
CA ARG A 299 -7.87 -41.05 29.35
C ARG A 299 -6.97 -39.84 29.67
N PRO A 300 -6.03 -39.43 28.81
CA PRO A 300 -5.26 -38.22 29.04
C PRO A 300 -6.20 -37.02 28.94
N THR A 301 -6.26 -36.22 30.00
CA THR A 301 -6.96 -34.93 29.98
C THR A 301 -6.27 -34.01 28.96
N PHE A 302 -7.01 -33.11 28.30
CA PHE A 302 -6.49 -32.13 27.33
C PHE A 302 -5.24 -31.36 27.82
N VAL A 303 -5.03 -31.33 29.13
CA VAL A 303 -3.85 -30.76 29.81
C VAL A 303 -2.54 -31.51 29.48
N ASN A 304 -2.60 -32.80 29.13
CA ASN A 304 -1.42 -33.64 28.89
C ASN A 304 -1.10 -33.91 27.41
N THR A 305 -1.94 -33.49 26.47
CA THR A 305 -1.65 -33.60 25.03
C THR A 305 -1.38 -32.22 24.45
N LYS A 306 -0.10 -31.97 24.14
CA LYS A 306 0.54 -30.68 23.80
C LYS A 306 0.28 -30.21 22.36
N TYR A 307 -0.75 -30.75 21.70
CA TYR A 307 -1.19 -30.41 20.34
C TYR A 307 -2.64 -29.95 20.43
N TYR A 308 -2.89 -28.65 20.30
CA TYR A 308 -4.23 -28.11 20.13
C TYR A 308 -4.30 -27.37 18.79
N ARG A 309 -5.43 -27.48 18.10
CA ARG A 309 -5.64 -26.82 16.81
C ARG A 309 -5.85 -25.33 17.01
N THR A 310 -5.35 -24.58 16.04
CA THR A 310 -5.39 -23.13 16.04
C THR A 310 -5.76 -22.60 14.69
N GLU A 311 -6.53 -21.53 14.69
CA GLU A 311 -7.01 -20.87 13.49
C GLU A 311 -6.01 -19.81 13.02
N CYS A 312 -5.75 -19.75 11.72
CA CYS A 312 -4.79 -18.81 11.14
C CYS A 312 -5.13 -18.54 9.67
N VAL A 313 -5.02 -17.26 9.28
CA VAL A 313 -4.93 -16.82 7.90
C VAL A 313 -3.65 -16.02 7.78
N GLY A 314 -2.68 -16.48 7.00
CA GLY A 314 -1.44 -15.75 6.75
C GLY A 314 -1.21 -15.56 5.26
N VAL A 315 -0.70 -14.39 4.87
CA VAL A 315 -0.46 -14.00 3.47
C VAL A 315 0.91 -13.37 3.32
N LEU A 316 1.63 -13.79 2.28
CA LEU A 316 2.86 -13.20 1.79
C LEU A 316 2.64 -12.68 0.37
N PHE A 317 3.16 -11.49 0.09
CA PHE A 317 3.27 -10.95 -1.26
C PHE A 317 4.73 -11.04 -1.72
N LEU A 318 4.93 -11.76 -2.83
CA LEU A 318 6.22 -12.01 -3.45
C LEU A 318 6.41 -11.14 -4.69
N GLN A 319 7.61 -10.60 -4.85
CA GLN A 319 8.01 -9.84 -6.03
C GLN A 319 9.41 -10.25 -6.48
N HIS A 320 9.70 -10.02 -7.75
CA HIS A 320 11.09 -9.99 -8.21
C HIS A 320 11.79 -8.77 -7.60
N LYS A 321 13.06 -8.90 -7.19
CA LYS A 321 13.87 -7.88 -6.49
C LYS A 321 14.06 -6.58 -7.28
N ASN A 322 13.82 -6.62 -8.59
CA ASN A 322 13.93 -5.46 -9.47
C ASN A 322 12.82 -4.44 -9.19
N ASN A 323 13.20 -3.19 -8.86
CA ASN A 323 12.29 -2.07 -8.61
C ASN A 323 11.26 -2.29 -7.48
N ILE A 324 11.64 -3.03 -6.43
CA ILE A 324 10.79 -3.18 -5.25
C ILE A 324 10.88 -1.96 -4.34
N LYS A 325 9.91 -1.78 -3.45
CA LYS A 325 9.96 -0.73 -2.41
C LYS A 325 10.37 -1.27 -1.05
N ARG A 326 9.95 -2.49 -0.71
CA ARG A 326 10.21 -3.15 0.58
C ARG A 326 10.70 -4.58 0.37
N ILE A 327 11.65 -4.99 1.22
CA ILE A 327 12.08 -6.38 1.37
C ILE A 327 12.13 -6.67 2.87
N TYR A 328 11.33 -7.66 3.29
CA TYR A 328 11.49 -8.27 4.61
C TYR A 328 12.57 -9.34 4.58
N ALA A 329 12.44 -10.27 3.65
CA ALA A 329 13.37 -11.36 3.44
C ALA A 329 13.40 -11.78 1.97
N THR A 330 14.50 -12.38 1.54
CA THR A 330 14.61 -13.06 0.25
C THR A 330 14.31 -14.54 0.48
N VAL A 331 13.46 -15.14 -0.36
CA VAL A 331 13.33 -16.61 -0.35
C VAL A 331 14.49 -17.15 -1.16
N TYR A 332 15.55 -17.52 -0.46
CA TYR A 332 16.86 -17.75 -1.06
C TYR A 332 16.88 -19.09 -1.79
N ASP A 333 16.41 -20.14 -1.10
CA ASP A 333 16.14 -21.42 -1.73
C ASP A 333 15.12 -22.24 -0.96
N MET A 334 14.58 -23.28 -1.60
CA MET A 334 13.70 -24.23 -0.95
C MET A 334 13.55 -25.52 -1.74
N ASN A 335 13.11 -26.58 -1.06
CA ASN A 335 12.85 -27.86 -1.68
C ASN A 335 11.70 -28.58 -0.97
N THR A 336 10.93 -29.36 -1.73
CA THR A 336 9.94 -30.31 -1.19
C THR A 336 10.18 -31.71 -1.71
N ILE A 337 10.18 -32.68 -0.79
CA ILE A 337 10.22 -34.10 -1.10
C ILE A 337 8.82 -34.72 -0.89
N PRO A 338 8.15 -35.19 -1.96
CA PRO A 338 6.88 -35.90 -1.86
C PRO A 338 7.07 -37.33 -1.29
N PRO A 339 5.99 -38.01 -0.87
CA PRO A 339 6.05 -39.41 -0.42
C PRO A 339 6.58 -40.35 -1.51
N PRO A 340 7.38 -41.38 -1.16
CA PRO A 340 8.06 -42.26 -2.12
C PRO A 340 7.15 -43.33 -2.76
N GLN A 341 5.97 -43.59 -2.20
CA GLN A 341 5.01 -44.60 -2.70
C GLN A 341 3.60 -44.00 -2.78
N LYS A 342 2.72 -44.61 -3.59
CA LYS A 342 1.29 -44.32 -3.57
C LYS A 342 0.78 -44.53 -2.14
N LEU A 343 0.14 -43.50 -1.56
CA LEU A 343 -0.64 -43.66 -0.34
C LEU A 343 -1.81 -44.59 -0.67
N ASN A 344 -1.72 -45.88 -0.30
CA ASN A 344 -2.79 -46.85 -0.52
C ASN A 344 -3.87 -46.79 0.58
N GLU A 345 -3.58 -46.12 1.69
CA GLU A 345 -4.53 -45.88 2.77
C GLU A 345 -4.99 -44.42 2.68
N LEU A 346 -6.32 -44.21 2.72
CA LEU A 346 -6.85 -42.95 3.21
C LEU A 346 -6.23 -42.80 4.60
N LEU A 347 -5.15 -42.02 4.72
CA LEU A 347 -4.58 -41.66 6.01
C LEU A 347 -5.62 -40.77 6.70
N LEU A 348 -6.66 -41.40 7.25
CA LEU A 348 -7.38 -40.84 8.36
C LEU A 348 -6.31 -40.59 9.44
N PRO A 349 -6.38 -39.46 10.15
CA PRO A 349 -5.41 -39.13 11.20
C PRO A 349 -5.28 -40.22 12.30
N THR A 350 -6.11 -41.25 12.28
CA THR A 350 -6.41 -42.13 13.40
C THR A 350 -5.33 -43.14 13.78
N ARG A 351 -4.27 -43.38 12.98
CA ARG A 351 -3.10 -44.21 13.38
C ARG A 351 -1.95 -44.16 12.36
N ILE A 352 -1.02 -43.21 12.51
CA ILE A 352 0.31 -43.37 11.88
C ILE A 352 1.17 -44.17 12.86
N ASN A 353 1.23 -45.48 12.66
CA ASN A 353 2.19 -46.32 13.38
C ASN A 353 3.59 -46.07 12.80
N TYR A 354 4.37 -45.20 13.44
CA TYR A 354 5.79 -45.04 13.15
C TYR A 354 6.55 -46.27 13.65
N THR A 355 6.76 -47.25 12.77
CA THR A 355 7.75 -48.31 13.01
C THR A 355 9.16 -47.69 13.05
N SER A 356 10.13 -48.36 13.68
CA SER A 356 11.53 -47.90 13.70
C SER A 356 12.11 -47.68 12.29
N GLN A 357 11.69 -48.52 11.33
CA GLN A 357 12.05 -48.37 9.91
C GLN A 357 11.45 -47.10 9.30
N ASN A 358 10.17 -46.79 9.56
CA ASN A 358 9.52 -45.57 9.05
C ASN A 358 10.18 -44.31 9.61
N VAL A 359 10.62 -44.32 10.88
CA VAL A 359 11.32 -43.18 11.50
C VAL A 359 12.67 -42.93 10.82
N THR A 360 13.45 -43.99 10.58
CA THR A 360 14.77 -43.88 9.93
C THR A 360 14.64 -43.38 8.49
N GLN A 361 13.71 -43.95 7.72
CA GLN A 361 13.45 -43.51 6.34
C GLN A 361 12.96 -42.06 6.27
N ASN A 362 12.10 -41.64 7.19
CA ASN A 362 11.62 -40.26 7.24
C ASN A 362 12.73 -39.27 7.63
N LYS A 363 13.64 -39.67 8.53
CA LYS A 363 14.85 -38.90 8.86
C LYS A 363 15.73 -38.71 7.63
N GLU A 364 16.11 -39.78 6.94
CA GLU A 364 16.95 -39.74 5.72
C GLU A 364 16.33 -38.88 4.62
N ARG A 365 15.00 -38.93 4.47
CA ARG A 365 14.28 -38.07 3.52
C ARG A 365 14.31 -36.59 3.91
N LEU A 366 14.18 -36.28 5.20
CA LEU A 366 14.33 -34.89 5.67
C LEU A 366 15.78 -34.41 5.52
N GLU A 367 16.78 -35.25 5.81
CA GLU A 367 18.20 -34.95 5.55
C GLU A 367 18.43 -34.66 4.07
N ARG A 368 17.84 -35.46 3.18
CA ARG A 368 17.90 -35.21 1.74
C ARG A 368 17.26 -33.86 1.37
N CYS A 369 16.09 -33.54 1.95
CA CYS A 369 15.39 -32.28 1.70
C CYS A 369 16.25 -31.07 2.11
N LEU A 370 16.86 -31.15 3.30
CA LEU A 370 17.77 -30.14 3.81
C LEU A 370 19.02 -30.06 2.93
N GLY A 371 19.73 -31.17 2.76
CA GLY A 371 20.97 -31.25 1.98
C GLY A 371 20.81 -30.75 0.55
N GLU A 372 19.73 -31.12 -0.14
CA GLU A 372 19.43 -30.59 -1.48
C GLU A 372 19.25 -29.07 -1.46
N THR A 373 18.49 -28.52 -0.50
CA THR A 373 18.28 -27.06 -0.37
C THR A 373 19.58 -26.30 -0.13
N TYR A 374 20.44 -26.77 0.79
CA TYR A 374 21.67 -26.06 1.15
C TYR A 374 22.77 -26.21 0.08
N ASN A 375 22.86 -27.39 -0.54
CA ASN A 375 23.76 -27.61 -1.67
C ASN A 375 23.35 -26.77 -2.89
N SER A 376 22.06 -26.70 -3.21
CA SER A 376 21.58 -25.86 -4.31
C SER A 376 21.77 -24.38 -4.01
N ALA A 377 21.57 -23.96 -2.75
CA ALA A 377 21.78 -22.59 -2.31
C ALA A 377 23.25 -22.14 -2.29
N LEU A 378 24.22 -23.07 -2.29
CA LEU A 378 25.64 -22.75 -2.08
C LEU A 378 25.90 -21.96 -0.78
N VAL A 379 25.12 -22.25 0.27
CA VAL A 379 25.23 -21.59 1.58
C VAL A 379 25.95 -22.49 2.56
N ASP A 380 27.01 -21.97 3.17
CA ASP A 380 27.66 -22.61 4.33
C ASP A 380 26.63 -22.73 5.47
N GLU A 381 26.38 -23.96 5.89
CA GLU A 381 25.39 -24.33 6.89
C GLU A 381 25.62 -23.60 8.22
N ARG A 382 26.86 -23.19 8.51
CA ARG A 382 27.25 -22.43 9.70
C ARG A 382 26.71 -21.00 9.72
N ASN A 383 26.32 -20.46 8.56
CA ASN A 383 25.72 -19.13 8.44
C ASN A 383 24.20 -19.11 8.74
N VAL A 384 23.59 -20.27 8.91
CA VAL A 384 22.20 -20.41 9.34
C VAL A 384 22.10 -20.09 10.83
N GLY A 385 21.36 -19.05 11.16
CA GLY A 385 21.20 -18.58 12.54
C GLY A 385 20.13 -19.34 13.33
N TYR A 386 19.08 -19.75 12.65
CA TYR A 386 17.87 -20.28 13.26
C TYR A 386 17.16 -21.27 12.34
N VAL A 387 16.58 -22.34 12.90
CA VAL A 387 15.63 -23.20 12.19
C VAL A 387 14.32 -23.28 12.97
N GLU A 388 13.23 -22.90 12.30
CA GLU A 388 11.86 -23.10 12.78
C GLU A 388 11.44 -24.54 12.50
N LEU A 389 11.14 -25.28 13.56
CA LEU A 389 10.72 -26.68 13.51
C LEU A 389 9.23 -26.78 13.16
N SER A 390 8.84 -27.93 12.60
CA SER A 390 7.44 -28.26 12.31
C SER A 390 6.65 -28.60 13.58
N GLU A 391 7.32 -29.16 14.58
CA GLU A 391 6.85 -29.63 15.91
C GLU A 391 5.32 -29.62 16.09
N TYR A 392 4.69 -30.80 16.13
CA TYR A 392 3.25 -30.91 16.35
C TYR A 392 2.88 -31.91 17.47
N GLY A 393 3.69 -31.97 18.53
CA GLY A 393 3.38 -32.70 19.75
C GLY A 393 3.63 -34.21 19.71
N GLN A 394 4.30 -34.73 18.67
CA GLN A 394 4.72 -36.12 18.59
C GLN A 394 6.24 -36.25 18.81
N ASN A 395 6.66 -36.76 19.97
CA ASN A 395 8.08 -36.88 20.33
C ASN A 395 8.93 -37.61 19.28
N VAL A 396 8.38 -38.65 18.63
CA VAL A 396 9.08 -39.41 17.58
C VAL A 396 9.39 -38.53 16.38
N VAL A 397 8.45 -37.66 16.00
CA VAL A 397 8.60 -36.73 14.87
C VAL A 397 9.60 -35.64 15.21
N THR A 398 9.43 -35.00 16.37
CA THR A 398 10.35 -33.97 16.85
C THR A 398 11.77 -34.50 16.98
N LYS A 399 11.95 -35.76 17.41
CA LYS A 399 13.26 -36.40 17.51
C LYS A 399 13.91 -36.56 16.14
N PHE A 400 13.25 -37.18 15.16
CA PHE A 400 13.90 -37.36 13.86
C PHE A 400 14.14 -36.03 13.14
N GLU A 401 13.27 -35.02 13.36
CA GLU A 401 13.45 -33.68 12.82
C GLU A 401 14.72 -33.02 13.37
N LEU A 402 14.92 -33.08 14.69
CA LEU A 402 16.13 -32.57 15.32
C LEU A 402 17.39 -33.34 14.92
N ASP A 403 17.31 -34.67 14.82
CA ASP A 403 18.47 -35.48 14.43
C ASP A 403 18.86 -35.22 12.96
N ALA A 404 17.88 -35.03 12.05
CA ALA A 404 18.15 -34.65 10.65
C ALA A 404 18.77 -33.25 10.54
N ILE A 405 18.25 -32.27 11.30
CA ILE A 405 18.85 -30.93 11.36
C ILE A 405 20.26 -31.00 11.92
N PHE A 406 20.49 -31.83 12.93
CA PHE A 406 21.81 -31.99 13.52
C PHE A 406 22.82 -32.50 12.47
N ASP A 407 22.48 -33.58 11.78
CA ASP A 407 23.39 -34.23 10.84
C ASP A 407 23.71 -33.36 9.62
N VAL A 408 22.76 -32.52 9.16
CA VAL A 408 22.99 -31.64 8.00
C VAL A 408 23.57 -30.28 8.41
N LEU A 409 23.06 -29.63 9.46
CA LEU A 409 23.34 -28.21 9.75
C LEU A 409 24.20 -27.94 10.97
N ALA A 410 24.35 -28.92 11.86
CA ALA A 410 25.02 -28.71 13.13
C ALA A 410 26.15 -29.71 13.43
N PHE A 411 26.40 -30.68 12.54
CA PHE A 411 27.43 -31.69 12.72
C PHE A 411 28.82 -31.06 12.95
N ASP A 412 29.20 -30.09 12.11
CA ASP A 412 30.48 -29.37 12.19
C ASP A 412 30.46 -28.14 13.11
N ARG A 413 29.34 -27.90 13.82
CA ARG A 413 29.26 -26.79 14.78
C ARG A 413 29.92 -27.14 16.11
N THR A 414 30.19 -26.10 16.90
CA THR A 414 30.70 -26.23 18.27
C THR A 414 29.65 -25.74 19.27
N PRO A 415 29.72 -26.16 20.55
CA PRO A 415 28.83 -25.65 21.60
C PRO A 415 28.87 -24.12 21.77
N ASN A 416 29.94 -23.44 21.31
CA ASN A 416 30.08 -21.99 21.35
C ASN A 416 29.47 -21.28 20.13
N ASN A 417 29.13 -22.02 19.08
CA ASN A 417 28.40 -21.53 17.91
C ASN A 417 27.23 -22.47 17.58
N PRO A 418 26.26 -22.64 18.50
CA PRO A 418 25.16 -23.57 18.30
C PRO A 418 24.21 -23.05 17.21
N LEU A 419 23.48 -23.97 16.57
CA LEU A 419 22.30 -23.61 15.78
C LEU A 419 21.11 -23.45 16.72
N PHE A 420 20.43 -22.32 16.64
CA PHE A 420 19.21 -22.10 17.42
C PHE A 420 18.01 -22.76 16.74
N VAL A 421 17.17 -23.42 17.54
CA VAL A 421 15.94 -24.06 17.06
C VAL A 421 14.76 -23.69 17.95
N GLY A 422 13.55 -23.72 17.40
CA GLY A 422 12.34 -23.50 18.17
C GLY A 422 11.08 -23.76 17.35
N SER A 423 9.91 -23.61 17.97
CA SER A 423 8.64 -23.77 17.26
C SER A 423 7.54 -22.89 17.84
N ILE A 424 6.85 -22.20 16.94
CA ILE A 424 5.68 -21.36 17.21
C ILE A 424 4.45 -22.16 17.60
N THR A 425 4.33 -23.41 17.16
CA THR A 425 3.20 -24.29 17.48
C THR A 425 3.09 -24.51 18.99
N THR A 426 4.22 -24.50 19.70
CA THR A 426 4.25 -24.63 21.16
C THR A 426 3.67 -23.41 21.88
N ASN A 427 3.63 -22.25 21.23
CA ASN A 427 3.10 -21.02 21.80
C ASN A 427 1.61 -20.90 21.51
N ILE A 428 1.21 -21.16 20.26
CA ILE A 428 -0.12 -20.78 19.77
C ILE A 428 -1.00 -21.96 19.36
N GLY A 429 -0.48 -23.18 19.34
CA GLY A 429 -1.14 -24.36 18.78
C GLY A 429 -0.82 -24.56 17.30
N HIS A 430 -1.30 -25.66 16.73
CA HIS A 430 -0.99 -26.07 15.36
C HIS A 430 -2.03 -25.55 14.36
N ALA A 431 -1.55 -24.85 13.35
CA ALA A 431 -2.39 -24.17 12.34
C ALA A 431 -2.61 -25.01 11.07
N GLY A 432 -2.46 -26.34 11.14
CA GLY A 432 -2.73 -27.25 10.03
C GLY A 432 -2.01 -26.82 8.74
N PRO A 433 -2.72 -26.68 7.60
CA PRO A 433 -2.12 -26.23 6.34
C PRO A 433 -1.51 -24.82 6.37
N ALA A 434 -1.86 -23.99 7.37
CA ALA A 434 -1.31 -22.64 7.57
C ALA A 434 -0.05 -22.62 8.46
N SER A 435 0.38 -23.74 9.04
CA SER A 435 1.56 -23.76 9.93
C SER A 435 2.84 -23.26 9.26
N GLY A 436 3.01 -23.56 7.98
CA GLY A 436 4.15 -23.09 7.19
C GLY A 436 4.21 -21.57 7.02
N ILE A 437 3.10 -20.94 6.61
CA ILE A 437 3.04 -19.48 6.44
C ILE A 437 3.20 -18.76 7.77
N LEU A 438 2.65 -19.31 8.85
CA LEU A 438 2.79 -18.80 10.20
C LEU A 438 4.25 -18.79 10.65
N ALA A 439 4.97 -19.89 10.41
CA ALA A 439 6.41 -20.01 10.68
C ALA A 439 7.22 -18.96 9.90
N LEU A 440 6.94 -18.77 8.61
CA LEU A 440 7.59 -17.76 7.77
C LEU A 440 7.35 -16.34 8.31
N ILE A 441 6.11 -16.00 8.67
CA ILE A 441 5.77 -14.69 9.26
C ILE A 441 6.51 -14.47 10.59
N LYS A 442 6.60 -15.49 11.45
CA LYS A 442 7.42 -15.43 12.67
C LYS A 442 8.88 -15.14 12.34
N ILE A 443 9.50 -15.85 11.40
CA ILE A 443 10.91 -15.62 11.03
C ILE A 443 11.12 -14.21 10.51
N ILE A 444 10.21 -13.70 9.68
CA ILE A 444 10.27 -12.31 9.20
C ILE A 444 10.26 -11.33 10.38
N ILE A 445 9.37 -11.52 11.35
CA ILE A 445 9.34 -10.69 12.57
C ILE A 445 10.67 -10.80 13.34
N CYS A 446 11.25 -12.00 13.43
CA CYS A 446 12.54 -12.22 14.08
C CYS A 446 13.68 -11.48 13.37
N MET A 447 13.70 -11.52 12.04
CA MET A 447 14.68 -10.85 11.19
C MET A 447 14.56 -9.33 11.30
N GLU A 448 13.34 -8.78 11.25
CA GLU A 448 13.08 -7.34 11.40
C GLU A 448 13.50 -6.81 12.78
N LYS A 449 13.25 -7.59 13.85
CA LYS A 449 13.58 -7.20 15.24
C LYS A 449 14.97 -7.64 15.71
N ASN A 450 15.70 -8.43 14.92
CA ASN A 450 16.92 -9.12 15.34
C ASN A 450 16.76 -9.93 16.64
N LEU A 451 15.59 -10.52 16.87
CA LEU A 451 15.24 -11.14 18.15
C LEU A 451 14.33 -12.35 17.95
N ILE A 452 14.74 -13.52 18.42
CA ILE A 452 13.99 -14.77 18.38
C ILE A 452 13.10 -14.84 19.63
N PRO A 453 11.77 -15.03 19.49
CA PRO A 453 10.88 -15.18 20.63
C PRO A 453 11.04 -16.57 21.27
N PRO A 454 10.74 -16.70 22.57
CA PRO A 454 10.89 -17.94 23.30
C PRO A 454 9.83 -19.00 22.94
N THR A 455 10.28 -20.25 22.86
CA THR A 455 9.49 -21.49 22.75
C THR A 455 8.97 -21.86 24.13
N LYS A 456 7.67 -22.16 24.26
CA LYS A 456 7.01 -22.23 25.58
C LYS A 456 6.96 -23.62 26.21
N TYR A 457 6.64 -24.65 25.43
CA TYR A 457 6.24 -25.97 25.97
C TYR A 457 6.80 -27.19 25.22
N MET A 458 8.03 -27.13 24.73
CA MET A 458 8.67 -28.29 24.11
C MET A 458 9.00 -29.34 25.19
N ASN A 459 8.42 -30.55 25.08
CA ASN A 459 8.70 -31.63 26.05
C ASN A 459 10.07 -32.24 25.78
N LEU A 460 11.09 -31.86 26.54
CA LEU A 460 12.44 -32.39 26.34
C LEU A 460 12.63 -33.83 26.83
N PHE A 461 11.66 -34.46 27.49
CA PHE A 461 11.85 -35.76 28.13
C PHE A 461 10.96 -36.89 27.58
N PRO A 462 11.54 -38.04 27.17
CA PRO A 462 12.95 -38.26 26.81
C PRO A 462 13.13 -37.95 25.31
N LEU A 463 13.45 -36.71 24.95
CA LEU A 463 13.92 -36.39 23.61
C LEU A 463 15.43 -36.66 23.59
N ASP A 464 15.79 -37.94 23.42
CA ASP A 464 17.17 -38.44 23.33
C ASP A 464 17.78 -38.05 21.97
N SER A 465 18.21 -36.79 21.80
CA SER A 465 18.76 -36.27 20.54
C SER A 465 20.22 -35.83 20.71
N LEU A 466 21.10 -36.38 19.87
CA LEU A 466 22.54 -36.12 19.90
C LEU A 466 22.89 -34.63 19.75
N GLY A 467 22.11 -33.89 18.97
CA GLY A 467 22.33 -32.45 18.76
C GLY A 467 22.07 -31.61 20.01
N LEU A 468 21.06 -31.99 20.82
CA LEU A 468 20.76 -31.33 22.09
C LEU A 468 21.79 -31.73 23.17
N ASP A 469 22.13 -33.01 23.25
CA ASP A 469 23.10 -33.52 24.24
C ASP A 469 24.50 -32.95 24.03
N SER A 470 24.93 -32.85 22.77
CA SER A 470 26.20 -32.22 22.39
C SER A 470 26.18 -30.69 22.48
N LYS A 471 25.02 -30.07 22.77
CA LYS A 471 24.80 -28.62 22.82
C LYS A 471 25.12 -27.88 21.51
N LYS A 472 25.16 -28.60 20.40
CA LYS A 472 25.34 -28.04 19.05
C LYS A 472 24.00 -27.51 18.48
N LEU A 473 22.88 -28.03 18.98
CA LEU A 473 21.54 -27.46 18.84
C LEU A 473 21.12 -26.83 20.17
N LYS A 474 20.52 -25.63 20.12
CA LYS A 474 19.99 -24.94 21.31
C LYS A 474 18.55 -24.50 21.10
N ILE A 475 17.64 -25.05 21.89
CA ILE A 475 16.24 -24.61 21.89
C ILE A 475 16.13 -23.24 22.55
N VAL A 476 15.41 -22.34 21.90
CA VAL A 476 15.22 -20.96 22.36
C VAL A 476 14.09 -20.92 23.39
N PHE A 477 14.41 -20.95 24.68
CA PHE A 477 13.44 -20.83 25.79
C PHE A 477 13.29 -19.40 26.35
N GLU A 478 14.20 -18.51 25.96
CA GLU A 478 14.22 -17.10 26.33
C GLU A 478 14.40 -16.24 25.08
N CYS A 479 14.03 -14.95 25.14
CA CYS A 479 14.25 -14.05 24.01
C CYS A 479 15.75 -14.00 23.68
N THR A 480 16.11 -14.48 22.48
CA THR A 480 17.51 -14.67 22.09
C THR A 480 17.83 -13.81 20.87
N PRO A 481 18.96 -13.09 20.81
CA PRO A 481 19.35 -12.34 19.62
C PRO A 481 19.38 -13.23 18.37
N PHE A 482 18.84 -12.74 17.26
CA PHE A 482 18.96 -13.42 15.97
C PHE A 482 20.37 -13.16 15.40
N ILE A 483 21.20 -14.20 15.35
CA ILE A 483 22.59 -14.15 14.88
C ILE A 483 22.67 -14.86 13.53
N GLY A 484 23.29 -14.23 12.52
CA GLY A 484 23.42 -14.78 11.17
C GLY A 484 22.54 -14.09 10.13
N GLU A 485 22.68 -14.52 8.88
CA GLU A 485 21.94 -13.96 7.74
C GLU A 485 20.75 -14.82 7.31
N TYR A 486 20.82 -16.11 7.60
CA TYR A 486 19.86 -17.10 7.10
C TYR A 486 19.04 -17.74 8.21
N ALA A 487 17.80 -18.10 7.89
CA ALA A 487 16.99 -18.97 8.73
C ALA A 487 16.20 -19.99 7.90
N GLY A 488 16.08 -21.21 8.43
CA GLY A 488 15.32 -22.29 7.82
C GLY A 488 13.92 -22.42 8.40
N VAL A 489 12.95 -22.85 7.59
CA VAL A 489 11.61 -23.27 8.01
C VAL A 489 11.36 -24.68 7.54
N ASN A 490 11.05 -25.58 8.46
CA ASN A 490 10.54 -26.90 8.13
C ASN A 490 9.01 -26.92 8.11
N SER A 491 8.44 -27.73 7.22
CA SER A 491 7.06 -28.17 7.35
C SER A 491 6.92 -29.64 6.98
N ILE A 492 6.42 -30.43 7.93
CA ILE A 492 6.27 -31.89 7.85
C ILE A 492 4.78 -32.27 7.88
N SER A 493 4.34 -32.94 6.83
CA SER A 493 2.96 -33.43 6.66
C SER A 493 2.75 -34.85 7.16
N PHE A 494 1.54 -35.16 7.64
CA PHE A 494 1.10 -36.53 7.91
C PHE A 494 1.08 -37.41 6.64
N LYS A 495 0.93 -36.79 5.46
CA LYS A 495 1.04 -37.43 4.15
C LYS A 495 2.52 -37.64 3.72
N ASN A 496 3.48 -37.46 4.64
CA ASN A 496 4.91 -37.61 4.40
C ASN A 496 5.48 -36.70 3.30
N TYR A 497 4.90 -35.51 3.11
CA TYR A 497 5.55 -34.40 2.41
C TYR A 497 6.50 -33.70 3.39
N PHE A 498 7.74 -33.50 2.96
CA PHE A 498 8.74 -32.73 3.70
C PHE A 498 9.14 -31.52 2.88
N SER A 499 8.96 -30.33 3.43
CA SER A 499 9.35 -29.08 2.79
C SER A 499 10.31 -28.31 3.68
N HIS A 500 11.35 -27.74 3.08
CA HIS A 500 12.28 -26.85 3.76
C HIS A 500 12.47 -25.57 2.95
N ALA A 501 12.33 -24.41 3.61
CA ALA A 501 12.56 -23.10 3.00
C ALA A 501 13.68 -22.35 3.72
N LEU A 502 14.61 -21.79 2.95
CA LEU A 502 15.73 -20.98 3.42
C LEU A 502 15.47 -19.51 3.12
N LEU A 503 15.35 -18.69 4.16
CA LEU A 503 15.19 -17.24 4.05
C LEU A 503 16.51 -16.52 4.32
N LYS A 504 16.80 -15.50 3.51
CA LYS A 504 17.90 -14.55 3.74
C LYS A 504 17.36 -13.20 4.20
N LYS A 505 17.92 -12.70 5.30
CA LYS A 505 17.58 -11.43 5.92
C LYS A 505 17.95 -10.23 5.04
N ASN A 506 17.12 -9.17 5.04
CA ASN A 506 17.48 -7.90 4.42
C ASN A 506 18.63 -7.21 5.21
N THR A 507 19.73 -6.91 4.53
CA THR A 507 20.92 -6.31 5.13
C THR A 507 20.93 -4.79 5.11
N LYS A 508 20.01 -4.14 4.37
CA LYS A 508 19.95 -2.68 4.31
C LYS A 508 19.58 -2.10 5.67
N GLU A 509 20.48 -1.32 6.26
CA GLU A 509 20.27 -0.61 7.52
C GLU A 509 19.93 0.87 7.29
N TYR A 510 19.56 1.54 8.37
CA TYR A 510 19.21 2.96 8.32
C TYR A 510 20.46 3.80 8.07
N ASP A 511 20.48 4.55 6.97
CA ASP A 511 21.56 5.49 6.69
C ASP A 511 21.46 6.67 7.67
N ASN A 512 22.42 6.82 8.59
CA ASN A 512 22.42 7.91 9.56
C ASN A 512 22.45 9.31 8.91
N ASP A 513 22.95 9.41 7.67
CA ASP A 513 23.04 10.63 6.87
C ASP A 513 21.81 10.89 5.98
N SER A 514 20.85 9.95 5.91
CA SER A 514 19.65 10.08 5.06
C SER A 514 18.57 11.02 5.61
N LYS A 515 18.82 11.69 6.74
CA LYS A 515 17.92 12.71 7.29
C LYS A 515 17.70 13.75 6.20
N SER A 516 16.48 13.84 5.67
CA SER A 516 16.16 14.95 4.80
C SER A 516 16.36 16.24 5.59
N ILE A 517 17.20 17.13 5.07
CA ILE A 517 17.50 18.44 5.64
C ILE A 517 16.22 19.29 5.79
N PHE A 518 15.17 18.95 5.03
CA PHE A 518 13.90 19.67 5.02
C PHE A 518 12.92 19.18 6.10
N SER A 519 12.59 20.09 7.01
CA SER A 519 11.50 20.04 7.98
C SER A 519 10.82 21.42 7.95
N PRO A 520 9.49 21.54 8.11
CA PRO A 520 8.47 20.51 8.40
C PRO A 520 8.14 19.61 7.19
N LYS A 521 7.40 18.53 7.43
CA LYS A 521 6.88 17.62 6.39
C LYS A 521 5.36 17.51 6.42
N LEU A 522 4.76 17.39 5.24
CA LEU A 522 3.33 17.17 5.05
C LEU A 522 3.08 15.77 4.46
N LEU A 523 2.34 14.93 5.18
CA LEU A 523 1.81 13.66 4.66
C LEU A 523 0.33 13.82 4.35
N LEU A 524 -0.09 13.37 3.17
CA LEU A 524 -1.49 13.22 2.79
C LEU A 524 -1.76 11.73 2.61
N TYR A 525 -2.89 11.25 3.11
CA TYR A 525 -3.21 9.82 3.00
C TYR A 525 -4.72 9.57 2.95
N GLN A 526 -5.11 8.37 2.54
CA GLN A 526 -6.50 7.93 2.39
C GLN A 526 -6.69 6.58 3.07
N GLY A 527 -7.93 6.28 3.49
CA GLY A 527 -8.26 5.00 4.09
C GLY A 527 -9.72 4.63 3.91
N ARG A 528 -10.02 3.36 4.17
CA ARG A 528 -11.39 2.83 4.27
C ARG A 528 -12.06 3.23 5.57
N SER A 529 -11.28 3.45 6.63
CA SER A 529 -11.75 3.85 7.95
C SER A 529 -10.95 5.02 8.48
N SER A 530 -11.57 5.89 9.29
CA SER A 530 -10.86 6.97 9.98
C SER A 530 -9.75 6.45 10.91
N GLU A 531 -9.97 5.27 11.48
CA GLU A 531 -9.10 4.54 12.39
C GLU A 531 -7.76 4.21 11.73
N THR A 532 -7.76 3.86 10.43
CA THR A 532 -6.52 3.64 9.66
C THR A 532 -5.63 4.87 9.70
N LEU A 533 -6.21 6.04 9.43
CA LEU A 533 -5.47 7.30 9.42
C LEU A 533 -4.98 7.66 10.82
N ILE A 534 -5.80 7.44 11.85
CA ILE A 534 -5.41 7.69 13.25
C ILE A 534 -4.23 6.82 13.67
N GLU A 535 -4.33 5.50 13.44
CA GLU A 535 -3.28 4.55 13.82
C GLU A 535 -1.98 4.81 13.06
N LEU A 536 -2.07 5.01 11.75
CA LEU A 536 -0.91 5.29 10.89
C LEU A 536 -0.23 6.61 11.29
N PHE A 537 -1.00 7.68 11.52
CA PHE A 537 -0.45 8.96 11.96
C PHE A 537 0.19 8.87 13.34
N ASN A 538 -0.39 8.09 14.26
CA ASN A 538 0.22 7.84 15.56
C ASN A 538 1.53 7.06 15.44
N GLU A 539 1.63 6.12 14.50
CA GLU A 539 2.87 5.38 14.27
C GLU A 539 3.98 6.27 13.69
N ILE A 540 3.64 7.14 12.73
CA ILE A 540 4.60 8.11 12.19
C ILE A 540 5.10 9.05 13.28
N LYS A 541 4.23 9.49 14.20
CA LYS A 541 4.61 10.31 15.35
C LYS A 541 5.62 9.63 16.27
N LYS A 542 5.59 8.29 16.40
CA LYS A 542 6.61 7.54 17.17
C LYS A 542 7.95 7.41 16.44
N HIS A 543 7.92 7.51 15.11
CA HIS A 543 9.08 7.35 14.24
C HIS A 543 9.35 8.58 13.35
N PRO A 544 9.51 9.78 13.93
CA PRO A 544 9.59 11.04 13.18
C PRO A 544 10.81 11.20 12.27
N ASN A 545 11.85 10.40 12.54
CA ASN A 545 13.09 10.37 11.77
C ASN A 545 13.08 9.32 10.65
N ASN A 546 11.97 8.60 10.47
CA ASN A 546 11.84 7.53 9.49
C ASN A 546 11.39 8.09 8.12
N ASP A 547 12.34 8.66 7.37
CA ASP A 547 12.05 9.26 6.06
C ASP A 547 11.62 8.23 5.01
N TYR A 548 12.08 6.99 5.14
CA TYR A 548 11.69 5.89 4.26
C TYR A 548 10.20 5.53 4.40
N LEU A 549 9.67 5.44 5.62
CA LEU A 549 8.24 5.22 5.87
C LEU A 549 7.42 6.40 5.31
N PHE A 550 7.89 7.63 5.55
CA PHE A 550 7.21 8.81 5.05
C PHE A 550 7.14 8.81 3.51
N GLN A 551 8.24 8.51 2.81
CA GLN A 551 8.26 8.40 1.35
C GLN A 551 7.35 7.26 0.88
N LEU A 552 7.42 6.09 1.51
CA LEU A 552 6.60 4.93 1.16
C LEU A 552 5.10 5.28 1.18
N LEU A 553 4.65 5.96 2.25
CA LEU A 553 3.26 6.40 2.38
C LEU A 553 2.90 7.55 1.44
N CYS A 554 3.82 8.49 1.18
CA CYS A 554 3.58 9.56 0.20
C CYS A 554 3.42 9.01 -1.22
N GLU A 555 4.25 8.06 -1.64
CA GLU A 555 4.14 7.46 -2.97
C GLU A 555 2.91 6.56 -3.11
N GLN A 556 2.46 5.96 -2.01
CA GLN A 556 1.23 5.18 -1.97
C GLN A 556 -0.02 6.07 -1.84
N SER A 557 0.13 7.30 -1.35
CA SER A 557 -0.95 8.30 -1.34
C SER A 557 -1.40 8.58 -2.78
N ASN A 558 -2.65 9.02 -2.95
CA ASN A 558 -3.36 9.09 -4.25
C ASN A 558 -3.98 7.76 -4.70
N MET A 559 -4.71 7.14 -3.78
CA MET A 559 -5.60 6.02 -4.03
C MET A 559 -6.96 6.50 -4.59
N GLU A 560 -7.71 5.59 -5.20
CA GLU A 560 -8.99 5.92 -5.85
C GLU A 560 -10.02 6.48 -4.85
N LYS A 561 -10.50 7.71 -5.06
CA LYS A 561 -11.30 8.43 -4.05
C LYS A 561 -12.63 7.77 -3.72
N THR A 562 -13.24 7.16 -4.73
CA THR A 562 -14.50 6.40 -4.63
C THR A 562 -14.34 5.18 -3.72
N LYS A 563 -13.18 4.54 -3.78
CA LYS A 563 -12.84 3.41 -2.91
C LYS A 563 -12.34 3.84 -1.53
N PHE A 564 -11.74 5.01 -1.38
CA PHE A 564 -11.14 5.46 -0.11
C PHE A 564 -11.70 6.82 0.32
N PRO A 565 -12.87 6.83 1.00
CA PRO A 565 -13.61 8.05 1.29
C PRO A 565 -13.01 8.86 2.44
N PHE A 566 -12.24 8.25 3.35
CA PHE A 566 -11.57 9.01 4.41
C PHE A 566 -10.27 9.60 3.90
N ARG A 567 -10.12 10.92 4.07
CA ARG A 567 -8.89 11.64 3.76
C ARG A 567 -8.34 12.29 5.01
N GLY A 568 -7.03 12.22 5.19
CA GLY A 568 -6.35 12.90 6.28
C GLY A 568 -5.02 13.49 5.86
N TYR A 569 -4.58 14.48 6.63
CA TYR A 569 -3.22 15.01 6.53
C TYR A 569 -2.56 15.08 7.90
N LEU A 570 -1.24 14.97 7.89
CA LEU A 570 -0.36 15.09 9.05
C LEU A 570 0.76 16.07 8.69
N ILE A 571 0.94 17.10 9.51
CA ILE A 571 2.11 17.97 9.48
C ILE A 571 2.97 17.62 10.66
N TYR A 572 4.22 17.32 10.40
CA TYR A 572 5.18 16.98 11.43
C TYR A 572 6.44 17.81 11.25
N ASN A 573 6.81 18.54 12.29
CA ASN A 573 8.06 19.29 12.36
C ASN A 573 9.04 18.57 13.29
N ARG A 574 10.24 18.25 12.78
CA ARG A 574 11.31 17.63 13.57
C ARG A 574 11.87 18.55 14.65
N GLU A 575 11.84 19.86 14.41
CA GLU A 575 12.43 20.86 15.28
C GLU A 575 11.49 21.25 16.43
N ASP A 576 10.19 21.05 16.25
CA ASP A 576 9.16 21.28 17.27
C ASP A 576 8.16 20.12 17.31
N SER A 577 8.46 19.10 18.13
CA SER A 577 7.67 17.88 18.23
C SER A 577 6.28 18.08 18.86
N ASN A 578 5.98 19.26 19.40
CA ASN A 578 4.69 19.56 20.03
C ASN A 578 3.64 20.07 19.02
N ASP A 579 4.06 20.62 17.88
CA ASP A 579 3.19 21.21 16.86
C ASP A 579 2.84 20.20 15.74
N VAL A 580 2.14 19.13 16.13
CA VAL A 580 1.68 18.11 15.18
C VAL A 580 0.21 18.32 14.82
N ILE A 581 -0.05 18.85 13.63
CA ILE A 581 -1.41 19.03 13.12
C ILE A 581 -1.83 17.77 12.38
N SER A 582 -2.87 17.09 12.88
CA SER A 582 -3.54 16.01 12.15
C SER A 582 -5.03 16.29 12.03
N LYS A 583 -5.58 16.23 10.81
CA LYS A 583 -7.02 16.30 10.58
C LYS A 583 -7.46 15.21 9.62
N ILE A 584 -8.65 14.69 9.87
CA ILE A 584 -9.30 13.65 9.07
C ILE A 584 -10.69 14.16 8.73
N ASN A 585 -11.12 13.92 7.50
CA ASN A 585 -12.46 14.23 7.04
C ASN A 585 -12.99 13.09 6.18
N LEU A 586 -14.31 12.89 6.24
CA LEU A 586 -15.01 12.06 5.28
C LEU A 586 -15.24 12.87 4.01
N TRP A 587 -14.75 12.38 2.88
CA TRP A 587 -15.02 12.96 1.57
C TRP A 587 -16.44 12.63 1.13
N ASN A 588 -17.14 13.60 0.56
CA ASN A 588 -18.45 13.40 -0.07
C ASN A 588 -18.30 13.36 -1.60
N GLU A 589 -18.52 12.18 -2.20
CA GLU A 589 -18.33 11.93 -3.64
C GLU A 589 -19.20 12.81 -4.53
N ASN A 590 -20.33 13.29 -4.02
CA ASN A 590 -21.29 14.11 -4.77
C ASN A 590 -20.80 15.54 -5.07
N ILE A 591 -19.63 15.94 -4.54
CA ILE A 591 -19.13 17.31 -4.67
C ILE A 591 -17.80 17.31 -5.43
N ARG A 592 -17.87 17.48 -6.75
CA ARG A 592 -16.67 17.78 -7.57
C ARG A 592 -16.35 19.26 -7.46
N ARG A 593 -15.24 19.60 -6.81
CA ARG A 593 -14.82 20.98 -6.62
C ARG A 593 -13.88 21.44 -7.74
N ASN A 594 -14.26 22.51 -8.43
CA ASN A 594 -13.39 23.18 -9.39
C ASN A 594 -12.36 24.03 -8.62
N ILE A 595 -11.12 24.04 -9.11
CA ILE A 595 -10.04 24.83 -8.50
C ILE A 595 -9.93 26.16 -9.24
N TRP A 596 -9.93 27.26 -8.51
CA TRP A 596 -9.75 28.61 -9.06
C TRP A 596 -8.55 29.27 -8.42
N LEU A 597 -7.65 29.83 -9.24
CA LEU A 597 -6.54 30.64 -8.75
C LEU A 597 -6.90 32.12 -8.84
N PHE A 598 -6.68 32.82 -7.74
CA PHE A 598 -6.82 34.27 -7.64
C PHE A 598 -5.44 34.90 -7.42
N PHE A 599 -4.85 35.45 -8.46
CA PHE A 599 -3.54 36.08 -8.39
C PHE A 599 -3.67 37.54 -7.94
N LYS A 600 -2.96 37.89 -6.87
CA LYS A 600 -2.94 39.25 -6.36
C LYS A 600 -1.59 39.56 -5.72
N LEU A 601 -1.04 40.73 -6.06
CA LEU A 601 0.12 41.28 -5.38
C LEU A 601 -0.35 42.32 -4.37
N ASP A 602 0.09 42.16 -3.12
CA ASP A 602 -0.23 43.05 -1.99
C ASP A 602 1.01 43.44 -1.19
N ASN A 603 0.81 44.14 -0.06
CA ASN A 603 1.86 44.62 0.83
C ASN A 603 2.53 43.54 1.68
N ASP A 604 2.68 42.34 1.13
CA ASP A 604 3.32 41.22 1.81
C ASP A 604 4.83 41.44 1.92
N ASP A 605 5.42 40.93 3.00
CA ASP A 605 6.88 40.85 3.11
C ASP A 605 7.38 39.65 2.28
N TYR A 606 7.40 39.82 0.96
CA TYR A 606 7.87 38.79 0.04
C TYR A 606 9.33 38.41 0.26
N ILE A 607 10.12 39.25 0.94
CA ILE A 607 11.50 38.91 1.32
C ILE A 607 11.48 37.86 2.43
N LYS A 608 10.73 38.12 3.52
CA LYS A 608 10.50 37.15 4.59
C LYS A 608 9.91 35.84 4.04
N ILE A 609 8.87 35.92 3.21
CA ILE A 609 8.21 34.76 2.61
C ILE A 609 9.17 33.98 1.72
N GLY A 610 9.88 34.65 0.81
CA GLY A 610 10.84 34.02 -0.08
C GLY A 610 11.98 33.33 0.67
N LYS A 611 12.50 33.96 1.73
CA LYS A 611 13.55 33.42 2.60
C LYS A 611 13.14 32.10 3.27
N GLU A 612 11.90 32.01 3.75
CA GLU A 612 11.37 30.77 4.33
C GLU A 612 11.10 29.70 3.25
N LEU A 613 10.42 30.06 2.15
CA LEU A 613 10.00 29.10 1.12
C LEU A 613 11.15 28.55 0.28
N ILE A 614 12.32 29.21 0.21
CA ILE A 614 13.54 28.68 -0.42
C ILE A 614 14.01 27.35 0.21
N LYS A 615 13.56 27.01 1.42
CA LYS A 615 13.82 25.68 1.99
C LYS A 615 13.18 24.55 1.16
N ILE A 616 12.15 24.84 0.36
CA ILE A 616 11.46 23.89 -0.51
C ILE A 616 12.21 23.76 -1.85
N PRO A 617 12.68 22.56 -2.25
CA PRO A 617 13.54 22.41 -3.43
C PRO A 617 12.99 22.99 -4.75
N TYR A 618 11.72 22.78 -5.06
CA TYR A 618 11.10 23.29 -6.30
C TYR A 618 10.96 24.82 -6.29
N PHE A 619 10.61 25.38 -5.13
CA PHE A 619 10.53 26.82 -4.97
C PHE A 619 11.92 27.45 -5.13
N ASP A 620 12.95 26.90 -4.47
CA ASP A 620 14.35 27.34 -4.63
C ASP A 620 14.81 27.29 -6.09
N ALA A 621 14.57 26.18 -6.78
CA ALA A 621 14.92 26.02 -8.19
C ALA A 621 14.27 27.11 -9.06
N SER A 622 12.99 27.40 -8.83
CA SER A 622 12.25 28.46 -9.53
C SER A 622 12.85 29.85 -9.28
N ILE A 623 13.14 30.19 -8.02
CA ILE A 623 13.74 31.47 -7.66
C ILE A 623 15.13 31.62 -8.27
N ARG A 624 15.98 30.58 -8.19
CA ARG A 624 17.34 30.61 -8.77
C ARG A 624 17.29 30.85 -10.27
N TYR A 625 16.34 30.24 -10.98
CA TYR A 625 16.13 30.50 -12.40
C TYR A 625 15.83 31.97 -12.67
N SER A 626 14.81 32.52 -12.00
CA SER A 626 14.40 33.92 -12.16
C SER A 626 15.54 34.89 -11.81
N SER A 627 16.25 34.61 -10.71
CA SER A 627 17.39 35.42 -10.29
C SER A 627 18.53 35.42 -11.30
N LYS A 628 18.87 34.26 -11.88
CA LYS A 628 19.90 34.14 -12.91
C LYS A 628 19.53 34.92 -14.18
N TYR A 629 18.27 34.85 -14.61
CA TYR A 629 17.78 35.59 -15.77
C TYR A 629 17.85 37.11 -15.53
N LEU A 630 17.27 37.59 -14.42
CA LEU A 630 17.27 39.00 -14.04
C LEU A 630 18.69 39.55 -13.85
N TYR A 631 19.60 38.77 -13.27
CA TYR A 631 20.98 39.20 -13.09
C TYR A 631 21.71 39.32 -14.43
N LYS A 632 21.52 38.36 -15.35
CA LYS A 632 22.15 38.40 -16.68
C LYS A 632 21.74 39.64 -17.46
N LYS A 633 20.44 40.00 -17.44
CA LYS A 633 19.87 41.06 -18.27
C LYS A 633 19.85 42.44 -17.61
N TYR A 634 19.53 42.51 -16.32
CA TYR A 634 19.30 43.76 -15.57
C TYR A 634 20.22 43.95 -14.37
N LYS A 635 21.20 43.05 -14.15
CA LYS A 635 22.08 43.07 -12.97
C LYS A 635 21.35 43.01 -11.63
N PHE A 636 20.11 42.53 -11.63
CA PHE A 636 19.28 42.39 -10.43
C PHE A 636 19.23 40.94 -9.95
N ASN A 637 19.72 40.67 -8.73
CA ASN A 637 19.80 39.33 -8.16
C ASN A 637 18.78 39.17 -7.04
N VAL A 638 17.61 38.60 -7.37
CA VAL A 638 16.51 38.36 -6.40
C VAL A 638 17.00 37.50 -5.23
N TYR A 639 17.77 36.45 -5.52
CA TYR A 639 18.26 35.49 -4.52
C TYR A 639 19.13 36.15 -3.44
N LYS A 640 19.87 37.22 -3.79
CA LYS A 640 20.70 38.00 -2.86
C LYS A 640 19.86 38.53 -1.70
N PHE A 641 18.67 39.06 -1.97
CA PHE A 641 17.83 39.73 -0.98
C PHE A 641 17.16 38.76 0.01
N PHE A 642 17.10 37.47 -0.31
CA PHE A 642 16.61 36.46 0.64
C PHE A 642 17.69 36.01 1.63
N ILE A 643 18.96 36.20 1.28
CA ILE A 643 20.11 35.81 2.11
C ILE A 643 20.66 37.00 2.89
N MET A 644 20.72 38.17 2.25
CA MET A 644 21.24 39.40 2.83
C MET A 644 20.10 40.30 3.27
N ASP A 645 20.22 40.93 4.45
CA ASP A 645 19.25 41.90 4.97
C ASP A 645 19.41 43.28 4.27
N GLU A 646 19.34 43.28 2.94
CA GLU A 646 19.41 44.47 2.09
C GLU A 646 18.04 44.79 1.48
N LYS A 647 17.70 46.08 1.38
CA LYS A 647 16.49 46.52 0.66
C LYS A 647 16.68 46.36 -0.85
N PRO A 648 15.68 45.86 -1.59
CA PRO A 648 15.78 45.65 -3.02
C PRO A 648 15.88 46.99 -3.75
N ASN A 649 16.94 47.15 -4.52
CA ASN A 649 17.17 48.34 -5.34
C ASN A 649 17.58 47.96 -6.77
N ILE A 650 16.97 48.62 -7.75
CA ILE A 650 17.33 48.53 -9.16
C ILE A 650 17.37 49.94 -9.76
N ASP A 651 18.56 50.35 -10.24
CA ASP A 651 18.79 51.67 -10.82
C ASP A 651 18.30 52.85 -9.95
N GLY A 652 18.39 52.71 -8.62
CA GLY A 652 17.92 53.73 -7.66
C GLY A 652 16.45 53.59 -7.23
N ASN A 653 15.67 52.71 -7.87
CA ASN A 653 14.27 52.46 -7.54
C ASN A 653 14.08 51.28 -6.60
N ASN A 654 13.01 51.31 -5.80
CA ASN A 654 12.59 50.17 -4.97
C ASN A 654 12.26 48.95 -5.86
N GLY A 655 12.86 47.79 -5.60
CA GLY A 655 12.69 46.56 -6.39
C GLY A 655 11.65 45.55 -5.85
N MET A 656 10.82 45.95 -4.88
CA MET A 656 9.88 45.03 -4.19
C MET A 656 8.83 44.39 -5.13
N LEU A 657 8.39 45.12 -6.17
CA LEU A 657 7.47 44.57 -7.18
C LEU A 657 8.07 43.35 -7.89
N ILE A 658 9.36 43.44 -8.26
CA ILE A 658 10.06 42.35 -8.95
C ILE A 658 10.19 41.14 -8.03
N ILE A 659 10.54 41.36 -6.75
CA ILE A 659 10.61 40.29 -5.75
C ILE A 659 9.25 39.61 -5.59
N GLY A 660 8.19 40.37 -5.36
CA GLY A 660 6.86 39.82 -5.14
C GLY A 660 6.31 39.05 -6.33
N MET A 661 6.50 39.57 -7.55
CA MET A 661 6.15 38.83 -8.78
C MET A 661 6.94 37.52 -8.91
N THR A 662 8.23 37.54 -8.58
CA THR A 662 9.08 36.34 -8.63
C THR A 662 8.63 35.29 -7.61
N VAL A 663 8.26 35.72 -6.39
CA VAL A 663 7.77 34.82 -5.32
C VAL A 663 6.42 34.21 -5.68
N ILE A 664 5.44 34.99 -6.15
CA ILE A 664 4.12 34.45 -6.55
C ILE A 664 4.27 33.48 -7.72
N LEU A 665 5.14 33.79 -8.69
CA LEU A 665 5.40 32.91 -9.82
C LEU A 665 6.01 31.59 -9.37
N ALA A 666 7.00 31.62 -8.46
CA ALA A 666 7.58 30.41 -7.89
C ALA A 666 6.57 29.60 -7.05
N LEU A 667 5.68 30.29 -6.32
CA LEU A 667 4.61 29.65 -5.56
C LEU A 667 3.60 28.95 -6.49
N TYR A 668 3.20 29.59 -7.59
CA TYR A 668 2.35 28.96 -8.58
C TYR A 668 3.00 27.73 -9.21
N GLU A 669 4.28 27.80 -9.58
CA GLU A 669 5.01 26.64 -10.11
C GLU A 669 5.07 25.49 -9.11
N PHE A 670 5.27 25.80 -7.82
CA PHE A 670 5.17 24.80 -6.76
C PHE A 670 3.78 24.16 -6.70
N LEU A 671 2.70 24.95 -6.73
CA LEU A 671 1.33 24.41 -6.73
C LEU A 671 1.05 23.55 -7.98
N LYS A 672 1.52 23.97 -9.15
CA LYS A 672 1.40 23.21 -10.41
C LYS A 672 2.11 21.86 -10.28
N GLU A 673 3.30 21.82 -9.68
CA GLU A 673 4.08 20.59 -9.53
C GLU A 673 3.38 19.58 -8.60
N ILE A 674 2.71 20.07 -7.55
CA ILE A 674 1.96 19.22 -6.61
C ILE A 674 0.56 18.85 -7.14
N GLY A 675 0.28 19.09 -8.42
CA GLY A 675 -0.94 18.64 -9.10
C GLY A 675 -2.14 19.60 -9.01
N ILE A 676 -1.96 20.80 -8.46
CA ILE A 676 -3.04 21.79 -8.37
C ILE A 676 -3.19 22.49 -9.72
N ASN A 677 -4.15 22.00 -10.51
CA ASN A 677 -4.46 22.53 -11.83
C ASN A 677 -5.76 23.36 -11.78
N PRO A 678 -5.72 24.67 -12.11
CA PRO A 678 -6.91 25.50 -12.11
C PRO A 678 -7.89 25.13 -13.22
N SER A 679 -9.17 25.07 -12.86
CA SER A 679 -10.31 25.14 -13.79
C SER A 679 -10.58 26.57 -14.25
N GLY A 680 -10.17 27.58 -13.47
CA GLY A 680 -10.29 28.99 -13.79
C GLY A 680 -9.22 29.84 -13.13
N VAL A 681 -8.85 30.95 -13.76
CA VAL A 681 -7.87 31.90 -13.21
C VAL A 681 -8.40 33.33 -13.29
N ILE A 682 -8.14 34.10 -12.23
CA ILE A 682 -8.50 35.51 -12.08
C ILE A 682 -7.27 36.26 -11.61
N GLY A 683 -6.95 37.37 -12.27
CA GLY A 683 -5.85 38.26 -11.89
C GLY A 683 -6.39 39.59 -11.40
N TYR A 684 -5.90 40.08 -10.28
CA TYR A 684 -6.20 41.40 -9.77
C TYR A 684 -5.18 42.43 -10.28
N SER A 685 -5.62 43.40 -11.09
CA SER A 685 -4.77 44.47 -11.65
C SER A 685 -3.56 43.91 -12.42
N ILE A 686 -2.34 44.34 -12.07
CA ILE A 686 -1.05 43.90 -12.64
C ILE A 686 -0.90 42.37 -12.68
N CYS A 687 -1.58 41.62 -11.81
CA CYS A 687 -1.49 40.16 -11.75
C CYS A 687 -2.22 39.42 -12.89
N GLU A 688 -2.92 40.12 -13.78
CA GLU A 688 -3.42 39.51 -15.02
C GLU A 688 -2.30 38.93 -15.91
N ILE A 689 -1.07 39.44 -15.79
CA ILE A 689 0.10 38.83 -16.47
C ILE A 689 0.37 37.40 -15.97
N LEU A 690 0.14 37.13 -14.68
CA LEU A 690 0.34 35.80 -14.08
C LEU A 690 -0.73 34.81 -14.55
N CYS A 691 -1.94 35.30 -14.88
CA CYS A 691 -2.95 34.46 -15.54
C CYS A 691 -2.43 33.97 -16.90
N GLY A 692 -1.79 34.86 -17.67
CA GLY A 692 -1.15 34.51 -18.94
C GLY A 692 -0.06 33.44 -18.78
N TYR A 693 0.77 33.54 -17.74
CA TYR A 693 1.77 32.52 -17.43
C TYR A 693 1.14 31.18 -17.03
N SER A 694 0.12 31.22 -16.17
CA SER A 694 -0.53 30.00 -15.65
C SER A 694 -1.26 29.16 -16.71
N LEU A 695 -1.44 29.73 -17.90
CA LEU A 695 -2.11 29.12 -19.04
C LEU A 695 -1.17 28.93 -20.23
N ASP A 696 0.15 29.02 -19.98
CA ASP A 696 1.22 28.85 -20.96
C ASP A 696 1.10 29.81 -22.18
N ILE A 697 0.47 30.98 -21.99
CA ILE A 697 0.35 32.04 -23.02
C ILE A 697 1.57 32.95 -22.98
N LEU A 698 2.04 33.30 -21.77
CA LEU A 698 3.23 34.09 -21.55
C LEU A 698 4.35 33.21 -21.01
N THR A 699 5.59 33.50 -21.40
CA THR A 699 6.75 32.81 -20.83
C THR A 699 7.19 33.46 -19.52
N LYS A 700 7.92 32.72 -18.69
CA LYS A 700 8.49 33.22 -17.44
C LYS A 700 9.36 34.44 -17.65
N GLU A 701 10.18 34.45 -18.70
CA GLU A 701 11.06 35.57 -19.08
C GLU A 701 10.26 36.83 -19.40
N GLN A 702 9.14 36.69 -20.11
CA GLN A 702 8.26 37.83 -20.43
C GLN A 702 7.66 38.44 -19.17
N ILE A 703 7.21 37.61 -18.21
CA ILE A 703 6.71 38.11 -16.93
C ILE A 703 7.80 38.88 -16.17
N LEU A 704 9.02 38.34 -16.13
CA LEU A 704 10.15 38.99 -15.47
C LEU A 704 10.50 40.32 -16.14
N ASP A 705 10.52 40.37 -17.47
CA ASP A 705 10.76 41.60 -18.23
C ASP A 705 9.66 42.65 -17.99
N ILE A 706 8.39 42.25 -17.99
CA ILE A 706 7.25 43.13 -17.68
C ILE A 706 7.33 43.62 -16.23
N SER A 707 7.74 42.78 -15.28
CA SER A 707 7.89 43.20 -13.88
C SER A 707 8.93 44.30 -13.70
N VAL A 708 10.07 44.20 -14.41
CA VAL A 708 11.11 45.24 -14.40
C VAL A 708 10.61 46.51 -15.09
N LEU A 709 9.89 46.36 -16.21
CA LEU A 709 9.27 47.48 -16.92
C LEU A 709 8.32 48.27 -16.01
N TYR A 710 7.40 47.58 -15.34
CA TYR A 710 6.46 48.18 -14.41
C TYR A 710 7.18 48.81 -13.20
N ASN A 711 8.24 48.18 -12.70
CA ASN A 711 8.99 48.70 -11.56
C ASN A 711 9.65 50.06 -11.87
N LYS A 712 10.07 50.28 -13.12
CA LYS A 712 10.69 51.55 -13.56
C LYS A 712 9.72 52.74 -13.57
N LEU A 713 8.41 52.49 -13.55
CA LEU A 713 7.40 53.56 -13.53
C LEU A 713 7.16 54.12 -12.13
N ILE A 714 7.45 53.34 -11.10
CA ILE A 714 7.14 53.70 -9.72
C ILE A 714 8.11 54.81 -9.27
N PRO A 715 7.62 55.97 -8.81
CA PRO A 715 8.47 57.06 -8.36
C PRO A 715 9.05 56.77 -6.97
N ASN A 716 10.21 57.37 -6.69
CA ASN A 716 10.89 57.21 -5.39
C ASN A 716 10.28 58.07 -4.25
N THR A 717 9.28 58.89 -4.53
CA THR A 717 8.71 59.90 -3.61
C THR A 717 7.50 59.42 -2.79
N PHE A 718 7.35 58.11 -2.56
CA PHE A 718 6.21 57.56 -1.83
C PHE A 718 6.26 57.83 -0.32
N THR A 719 5.13 58.23 0.27
CA THR A 719 4.95 58.37 1.73
C THR A 719 3.95 57.33 2.23
N GLU A 720 4.38 56.45 3.13
CA GLU A 720 3.54 55.43 3.75
C GLU A 720 2.33 56.02 4.46
N ASN A 721 1.19 55.32 4.40
CA ASN A 721 -0.08 55.70 5.03
C ASN A 721 -0.67 57.06 4.57
N SER A 722 -0.13 57.65 3.50
CA SER A 722 -0.68 58.87 2.90
C SER A 722 -2.06 58.66 2.26
N HIS A 723 -2.32 57.44 1.79
CA HIS A 723 -3.56 57.04 1.15
C HIS A 723 -4.16 55.81 1.84
N LYS A 724 -5.48 55.69 1.75
CA LYS A 724 -6.27 54.59 2.29
C LYS A 724 -7.21 54.06 1.21
N MET A 725 -7.51 52.76 1.25
CA MET A 725 -8.57 52.12 0.49
C MET A 725 -9.79 51.88 1.38
N ALA A 726 -10.98 51.99 0.80
CA ALA A 726 -12.23 51.69 1.50
C ALA A 726 -13.20 50.92 0.58
N LEU A 727 -13.89 49.94 1.16
CA LEU A 727 -15.03 49.27 0.53
C LEU A 727 -16.30 50.09 0.79
N ILE A 728 -16.99 50.47 -0.27
CA ILE A 728 -18.24 51.25 -0.20
C ILE A 728 -19.38 50.39 -0.71
N LYS A 729 -20.51 50.39 0.01
CA LYS A 729 -21.73 49.63 -0.32
C LYS A 729 -22.95 50.55 -0.47
N GLY A 730 -23.92 50.13 -1.29
CA GLY A 730 -25.24 50.74 -1.44
C GLY A 730 -25.23 52.14 -2.05
N ASP A 731 -26.17 52.98 -1.62
CA ASP A 731 -26.43 54.31 -2.20
C ASP A 731 -25.22 55.27 -2.19
N LEU A 732 -24.28 55.06 -1.26
CA LEU A 732 -23.02 55.81 -1.15
C LEU A 732 -22.16 55.70 -2.41
N LYS A 733 -22.27 54.60 -3.17
CA LYS A 733 -21.54 54.40 -4.42
C LYS A 733 -21.80 55.53 -5.42
N ASN A 734 -23.06 55.93 -5.59
CA ASN A 734 -23.46 56.94 -6.57
C ASN A 734 -23.07 58.35 -6.12
N LEU A 735 -23.05 58.59 -4.81
CA LEU A 735 -22.60 59.86 -4.24
C LEU A 735 -21.09 60.04 -4.41
N ILE A 736 -20.30 59.00 -4.11
CA ILE A 736 -18.83 59.07 -4.17
C ILE A 736 -18.31 59.24 -5.60
N LYS A 737 -18.99 58.66 -6.60
CA LYS A 737 -18.64 58.85 -8.02
C LYS A 737 -18.71 60.32 -8.48
N GLN A 738 -19.33 61.22 -7.71
CA GLN A 738 -19.45 62.65 -8.04
C GLN A 738 -18.29 63.51 -7.51
N TYR A 739 -17.46 62.96 -6.61
CA TYR A 739 -16.34 63.67 -5.99
C TYR A 739 -15.02 63.28 -6.65
N ASN A 740 -14.23 64.28 -7.05
CA ASN A 740 -12.95 64.06 -7.74
C ASN A 740 -11.85 63.56 -6.80
N GLU A 741 -12.03 63.72 -5.49
CA GLU A 741 -11.09 63.33 -4.45
C GLU A 741 -11.02 61.80 -4.26
N PHE A 742 -12.03 61.05 -4.71
CA PHE A 742 -12.09 59.59 -4.57
C PHE A 742 -11.92 58.90 -5.92
N ASN A 743 -10.90 58.05 -6.03
CA ASN A 743 -10.68 57.24 -7.23
C ASN A 743 -11.32 55.86 -7.07
N VAL A 744 -12.20 55.48 -8.00
CA VAL A 744 -12.76 54.12 -8.05
C VAL A 744 -11.75 53.18 -8.69
N ILE A 745 -11.26 52.21 -7.90
CA ILE A 745 -10.24 51.24 -8.34
C ILE A 745 -10.90 49.97 -8.85
N CYS A 746 -11.95 49.50 -8.16
CA CYS A 746 -12.54 48.19 -8.42
C CYS A 746 -14.05 48.24 -8.27
N GLU A 747 -14.76 47.69 -9.26
CA GLU A 747 -16.18 47.39 -9.21
C GLU A 747 -16.36 45.93 -8.76
N VAL A 748 -16.78 45.77 -7.50
CA VAL A 748 -16.92 44.46 -6.85
C VAL A 748 -18.26 43.83 -7.17
N SER A 749 -19.33 44.62 -7.18
CA SER A 749 -20.68 44.21 -7.62
C SER A 749 -21.51 45.45 -7.99
N GLU A 750 -22.77 45.25 -8.37
CA GLU A 750 -23.67 46.37 -8.71
C GLU A 750 -23.79 47.40 -7.58
N ASP A 751 -23.76 46.95 -6.32
CA ASP A 751 -23.90 47.81 -5.15
C ASP A 751 -22.58 48.03 -4.38
N CYS A 752 -21.45 47.48 -4.85
CA CYS A 752 -20.19 47.53 -4.12
C CYS A 752 -18.99 47.99 -4.96
N ILE A 753 -18.20 48.94 -4.44
CA ILE A 753 -16.97 49.44 -5.06
C ILE A 753 -15.83 49.56 -4.05
N ILE A 754 -14.59 49.51 -4.54
CA ILE A 754 -13.39 49.86 -3.78
C ILE A 754 -12.87 51.19 -4.29
N ILE A 755 -12.64 52.11 -3.37
CA ILE A 755 -12.08 53.44 -3.65
C ILE A 755 -10.73 53.62 -2.99
N ILE A 756 -9.90 54.52 -3.53
CA ILE A 756 -8.69 55.04 -2.91
C ILE A 756 -8.71 56.56 -2.89
N SER A 757 -8.25 57.12 -1.78
CA SER A 757 -8.07 58.56 -1.60
C SER A 757 -7.02 58.84 -0.53
N GLU A 758 -6.64 60.10 -0.35
CA GLU A 758 -5.82 60.49 0.80
C GLU A 758 -6.52 60.10 2.10
N THR A 759 -5.73 59.65 3.07
CA THR A 759 -6.23 59.08 4.34
C THR A 759 -7.20 60.02 5.04
N LYS A 760 -6.95 61.34 5.00
CA LYS A 760 -7.81 62.37 5.61
C LYS A 760 -9.25 62.38 5.07
N TYR A 761 -9.45 62.11 3.77
CA TYR A 761 -10.78 62.15 3.14
C TYR A 761 -11.58 60.90 3.48
N ILE A 762 -10.92 59.74 3.52
CA ILE A 762 -11.57 58.49 3.92
C ILE A 762 -11.93 58.53 5.41
N ASP A 763 -11.06 59.05 6.27
CA ASP A 763 -11.34 59.20 7.71
C ASP A 763 -12.52 60.15 7.96
N ALA A 764 -12.61 61.24 7.21
CA ALA A 764 -13.77 62.13 7.26
C ALA A 764 -15.06 61.42 6.82
N LEU A 765 -14.99 60.58 5.80
CA LEU A 765 -16.15 59.82 5.31
C LEU A 765 -16.63 58.79 6.34
N ILE A 766 -15.71 58.09 7.00
CA ILE A 766 -16.02 57.11 8.05
C ILE A 766 -16.64 57.80 9.26
N ASN A 767 -16.06 58.92 9.72
CA ASN A 767 -16.55 59.64 10.90
C ASN A 767 -17.96 60.22 10.72
N ASN A 768 -18.36 60.52 9.48
CA ASN A 768 -19.68 61.08 9.16
C ASN A 768 -20.77 60.02 8.95
N GLN A 769 -20.44 58.74 9.08
CA GLN A 769 -21.32 57.61 8.76
C GLN A 769 -21.38 56.64 9.95
N GLN A 770 -22.55 56.09 10.28
CA GLN A 770 -22.70 55.11 11.38
C GLN A 770 -22.39 53.67 10.98
N ASN A 771 -21.93 53.43 9.75
CA ASN A 771 -21.70 52.08 9.21
C ASN A 771 -20.26 51.60 9.45
N GLU A 772 -20.06 50.29 9.64
CA GLU A 772 -18.74 49.67 9.63
C GLU A 772 -18.18 49.66 8.20
N PHE A 773 -17.08 50.38 7.98
CA PHE A 773 -16.32 50.34 6.72
C PHE A 773 -15.17 49.34 6.81
N ILE A 774 -15.01 48.53 5.75
CA ILE A 774 -13.80 47.73 5.56
C ILE A 774 -12.78 48.64 4.90
N THR A 775 -11.63 48.87 5.54
CA THR A 775 -10.59 49.80 5.06
C THR A 775 -9.19 49.22 5.17
N LYS A 776 -8.27 49.72 4.34
CA LYS A 776 -6.86 49.31 4.32
C LYS A 776 -5.94 50.51 4.11
N ASN A 777 -4.90 50.67 4.92
CA ASN A 777 -3.85 51.67 4.68
C ASN A 777 -2.87 51.22 3.60
N ILE A 778 -2.40 52.15 2.78
CA ILE A 778 -1.40 51.87 1.74
C ILE A 778 0.00 52.06 2.30
N THR A 779 0.77 50.98 2.29
CA THR A 779 2.12 50.94 2.88
C THR A 779 3.23 50.68 1.86
N ASN A 780 2.91 50.34 0.59
CA ASN A 780 3.94 50.20 -0.44
C ASN A 780 3.74 51.11 -1.65
N PRO A 781 4.85 51.51 -2.32
CA PRO A 781 4.82 52.38 -3.49
C PRO A 781 4.05 51.83 -4.69
N PHE A 782 4.13 50.52 -4.97
CA PHE A 782 3.45 49.94 -6.14
C PHE A 782 1.94 49.82 -5.92
N ASP A 783 1.48 49.51 -4.71
CA ASP A 783 0.05 49.45 -4.36
C ASP A 783 -0.58 50.86 -4.43
N TRP A 784 0.19 51.90 -4.12
CA TRP A 784 -0.21 53.29 -4.39
C TRP A 784 -0.21 53.63 -5.88
N PHE A 785 0.87 53.30 -6.60
CA PHE A 785 1.06 53.74 -7.98
C PHE A 785 0.04 53.13 -8.94
N PHE A 786 -0.16 51.81 -8.88
CA PHE A 786 -1.00 51.09 -9.84
C PHE A 786 -2.51 51.15 -9.57
N ASN A 787 -2.92 51.62 -8.38
CA ASN A 787 -4.33 51.79 -8.05
C ASN A 787 -4.82 53.24 -8.22
N ILE A 788 -3.94 54.20 -8.54
CA ILE A 788 -4.31 55.59 -8.82
C ILE A 788 -4.15 55.87 -10.31
N ARG A 789 -5.26 56.08 -10.99
CA ARG A 789 -5.32 56.19 -12.46
C ARG A 789 -4.41 57.28 -13.03
N ASN A 790 -4.43 58.47 -12.43
CA ASN A 790 -3.66 59.62 -12.89
C ASN A 790 -2.14 59.35 -12.92
N ASN A 791 -1.65 58.41 -12.10
CA ASN A 791 -0.22 58.07 -12.07
C ASN A 791 0.24 57.33 -13.34
N ILE A 792 -0.69 56.68 -14.08
CA ILE A 792 -0.34 55.83 -15.22
C ILE A 792 -0.49 56.58 -16.54
N ASP A 793 -1.41 57.56 -16.62
CA ASP A 793 -1.82 58.20 -17.87
C ASP A 793 -0.64 58.83 -18.64
N GLU A 794 0.34 59.41 -17.93
CA GLU A 794 1.55 60.00 -18.53
C GLU A 794 2.52 58.96 -19.12
N HIS A 795 2.43 57.69 -18.69
CA HIS A 795 3.34 56.61 -19.07
C HIS A 795 2.79 55.65 -20.14
N ILE A 796 1.50 55.76 -20.50
CA ILE A 796 0.82 54.85 -21.43
C ILE A 796 1.56 54.74 -22.78
N ASN A 797 2.02 55.86 -23.33
CA ASN A 797 2.68 55.87 -24.64
C ASN A 797 4.07 55.20 -24.60
N ALA A 798 4.82 55.40 -23.52
CA ALA A 798 6.11 54.74 -23.32
C ALA A 798 5.93 53.22 -23.19
N LEU A 799 4.92 52.78 -22.43
CA LEU A 799 4.59 51.37 -22.28
C LEU A 799 4.24 50.69 -23.61
N LYS A 800 3.48 51.35 -24.50
CA LYS A 800 3.12 50.77 -25.80
C LYS A 800 4.33 50.37 -26.64
N ASN A 801 5.41 51.16 -26.61
CA ASN A 801 6.63 50.84 -27.36
C ASN A 801 7.36 49.66 -26.73
N ASN A 802 7.54 49.66 -25.41
CA ASN A 802 8.22 48.59 -24.70
C ASN A 802 7.48 47.25 -24.83
N PHE A 803 6.15 47.26 -24.76
CA PHE A 803 5.35 46.05 -24.93
C PHE A 803 5.39 45.48 -26.36
N LYS A 804 5.65 46.29 -27.40
CA LYS A 804 5.86 45.75 -28.76
C LYS A 804 7.14 44.90 -28.85
N GLU A 805 8.15 45.21 -28.05
CA GLU A 805 9.39 44.44 -28.00
C GLU A 805 9.22 43.14 -27.19
N ILE A 806 8.53 43.21 -26.04
CA ILE A 806 8.35 42.05 -25.16
C ILE A 806 7.26 41.09 -25.68
N LEU A 807 6.17 41.63 -26.24
CA LEU A 807 5.01 40.90 -26.78
C LEU A 807 4.75 41.30 -28.24
N PRO A 808 5.56 40.82 -29.19
CA PRO A 808 5.43 41.18 -30.60
C PRO A 808 4.19 40.59 -31.28
N PHE A 809 3.57 39.56 -30.69
CA PHE A 809 2.41 38.86 -31.24
C PHE A 809 1.18 39.01 -30.32
N SER A 810 0.01 38.90 -30.95
CA SER A 810 -1.28 38.83 -30.26
C SER A 810 -1.64 37.37 -30.01
N TYR A 811 -2.09 37.05 -28.80
CA TYR A 811 -2.50 35.70 -28.41
C TYR A 811 -4.01 35.62 -28.25
N LYS A 812 -4.60 34.45 -28.53
CA LYS A 812 -6.00 34.20 -28.22
C LYS A 812 -6.15 33.96 -26.73
N LYS A 813 -7.16 34.60 -26.14
CA LYS A 813 -7.48 34.38 -24.73
C LYS A 813 -7.98 32.94 -24.49
N HIS A 814 -7.40 32.27 -23.51
CA HIS A 814 -7.83 30.94 -23.11
C HIS A 814 -9.21 30.98 -22.41
N PRO A 815 -10.13 30.02 -22.65
CA PRO A 815 -11.49 30.06 -22.08
C PRO A 815 -11.56 30.08 -20.55
N THR A 816 -10.58 29.51 -19.87
CA THR A 816 -10.50 29.46 -18.39
C THR A 816 -10.01 30.77 -17.76
N TRP A 817 -9.50 31.71 -18.55
CA TRP A 817 -9.09 33.02 -18.06
C TRP A 817 -10.30 33.97 -18.03
N VAL A 818 -10.71 34.35 -16.82
CA VAL A 818 -11.69 35.40 -16.61
C VAL A 818 -10.99 36.74 -16.42
N SER A 819 -11.24 37.68 -17.34
CA SER A 819 -10.57 38.99 -17.30
C SER A 819 -11.29 39.87 -16.30
N THR A 820 -10.52 40.62 -15.52
CA THR A 820 -11.00 41.70 -14.68
C THR A 820 -10.84 43.07 -15.36
N THR A 821 -10.25 43.13 -16.56
CA THR A 821 -10.07 44.36 -17.35
C THR A 821 -11.25 44.67 -18.28
N PHE A 822 -11.92 43.63 -18.78
CA PHE A 822 -13.00 43.76 -19.76
C PHE A 822 -14.25 42.97 -19.36
N ASN A 823 -15.42 43.56 -19.64
CA ASN A 823 -16.69 42.89 -19.44
C ASN A 823 -16.85 41.73 -20.45
N THR A 824 -16.93 40.52 -19.93
CA THR A 824 -17.01 39.30 -20.76
C THR A 824 -18.35 39.12 -21.49
N TYR A 825 -19.38 39.89 -21.17
CA TYR A 825 -20.69 39.84 -21.84
C TYR A 825 -20.68 40.57 -23.20
N PHE A 826 -19.81 41.56 -23.40
CA PHE A 826 -19.70 42.30 -24.65
C PHE A 826 -18.57 41.71 -25.52
N LYS A 827 -18.94 40.92 -26.53
CA LYS A 827 -17.99 40.36 -27.52
C LYS A 827 -17.63 41.40 -28.58
N ASN A 828 -16.75 42.35 -28.29
CA ASN A 828 -16.01 43.04 -29.35
C ASN A 828 -14.80 42.21 -29.77
N ARG A 829 -14.46 42.19 -31.07
CA ARG A 829 -13.30 41.45 -31.61
C ARG A 829 -11.98 41.85 -30.93
N SER A 830 -11.84 43.13 -30.54
CA SER A 830 -10.67 43.68 -29.83
C SER A 830 -10.45 43.11 -28.42
N ASP A 831 -11.49 42.55 -27.80
CA ASP A 831 -11.47 42.14 -26.40
C ASP A 831 -11.10 40.64 -26.24
N SER A 832 -10.90 39.96 -27.37
CA SER A 832 -10.54 38.53 -27.45
C SER A 832 -9.04 38.26 -27.62
N GLU A 833 -8.28 39.31 -27.86
CA GLU A 833 -6.86 39.27 -28.20
C GLU A 833 -5.99 39.83 -27.07
N LEU A 834 -5.05 39.02 -26.61
CA LEU A 834 -4.06 39.35 -25.59
C LEU A 834 -2.82 39.91 -26.27
N CYS A 835 -2.66 41.23 -26.20
CA CYS A 835 -1.51 41.95 -26.75
C CYS A 835 -0.96 42.95 -25.72
N GLY A 836 0.14 43.61 -26.04
CA GLY A 836 0.69 44.67 -25.18
C GLY A 836 -0.33 45.71 -24.71
N ASN A 837 -1.27 46.09 -25.58
CA ASN A 837 -2.31 47.05 -25.24
C ASN A 837 -3.28 46.54 -24.17
N TYR A 838 -3.56 45.23 -24.13
CA TYR A 838 -4.39 44.60 -23.10
C TYR A 838 -3.78 44.80 -21.71
N PHE A 839 -2.49 44.51 -21.53
CA PHE A 839 -1.80 44.65 -20.24
C PHE A 839 -1.56 46.10 -19.83
N ILE A 840 -1.56 47.04 -20.77
CA ILE A 840 -1.59 48.48 -20.46
C ILE A 840 -2.98 48.89 -19.98
N GLN A 841 -4.04 48.30 -20.55
CA GLN A 841 -5.41 48.54 -20.12
C GLN A 841 -5.71 47.92 -18.76
N SER A 842 -5.11 46.77 -18.42
CA SER A 842 -5.32 46.10 -17.13
C SER A 842 -4.81 46.90 -15.94
N ILE A 843 -3.88 47.84 -16.15
CA ILE A 843 -3.39 48.75 -15.11
C ILE A 843 -4.06 50.13 -15.15
N SER A 844 -4.57 50.58 -16.31
CA SER A 844 -5.12 51.94 -16.48
C SER A 844 -6.64 52.04 -16.33
N LYS A 845 -7.37 50.91 -16.37
CA LYS A 845 -8.82 50.87 -16.18
C LYS A 845 -9.21 50.38 -14.78
N PRO A 846 -10.38 50.76 -14.25
CA PRO A 846 -10.94 50.15 -13.05
C PRO A 846 -11.13 48.63 -13.23
N ILE A 847 -10.87 47.89 -12.16
CA ILE A 847 -10.96 46.44 -12.10
C ILE A 847 -12.43 46.02 -12.00
N MET A 848 -12.91 45.20 -12.92
CA MET A 848 -14.27 44.66 -12.94
C MET A 848 -14.31 43.29 -12.26
N LEU A 849 -14.25 43.28 -10.92
CA LEU A 849 -14.14 42.06 -10.14
C LEU A 849 -15.47 41.27 -10.09
N GLY A 850 -16.62 41.93 -9.99
CA GLY A 850 -17.93 41.25 -9.90
C GLY A 850 -18.20 40.32 -11.08
N ASN A 851 -17.97 40.81 -12.30
CA ASN A 851 -18.08 40.03 -13.53
C ASN A 851 -17.20 38.76 -13.51
N ALA A 852 -16.07 38.82 -12.79
CA ALA A 852 -15.18 37.68 -12.68
C ALA A 852 -15.63 36.67 -11.62
N LEU A 853 -16.12 37.17 -10.48
CA LEU A 853 -16.60 36.34 -9.37
C LEU A 853 -17.90 35.60 -9.73
N ASP A 854 -18.79 36.20 -10.53
CA ASP A 854 -20.04 35.57 -11.02
C ASP A 854 -19.79 34.28 -11.81
N LYS A 855 -18.58 34.10 -12.36
CA LYS A 855 -18.21 32.90 -13.12
C LYS A 855 -17.70 31.76 -12.26
N VAL A 856 -17.44 32.00 -10.97
CA VAL A 856 -16.95 31.00 -10.04
C VAL A 856 -18.11 30.11 -9.60
N PRO A 857 -18.11 28.80 -9.91
CA PRO A 857 -19.20 27.89 -9.53
C PRO A 857 -19.34 27.72 -8.02
N ASN A 858 -20.56 27.45 -7.54
CA ASN A 858 -20.90 27.40 -6.11
C ASN A 858 -20.03 26.47 -5.25
N ASP A 859 -19.57 25.34 -5.76
CA ASP A 859 -18.80 24.34 -4.99
C ASP A 859 -17.28 24.43 -5.26
N SER A 860 -16.77 25.62 -5.62
CA SER A 860 -15.36 25.79 -6.00
C SER A 860 -14.41 25.96 -4.80
N ILE A 861 -13.16 25.54 -4.99
CA ILE A 861 -12.03 25.87 -4.13
C ILE A 861 -11.30 27.06 -4.78
N VAL A 862 -11.26 28.20 -4.07
CA VAL A 862 -10.56 29.40 -4.53
C VAL A 862 -9.28 29.56 -3.73
N ILE A 863 -8.13 29.56 -4.40
CA ILE A 863 -6.81 29.71 -3.80
C ILE A 863 -6.30 31.11 -4.12
N ILE A 864 -6.05 31.89 -3.08
CA ILE A 864 -5.50 33.23 -3.21
C ILE A 864 -3.97 33.14 -3.22
N LEU A 865 -3.36 33.56 -4.32
CA LEU A 865 -1.92 33.62 -4.51
C LEU A 865 -1.45 35.06 -4.29
N GLY A 866 -0.98 35.28 -3.07
CA GLY A 866 -0.66 36.58 -2.49
C GLY A 866 -1.73 37.05 -1.51
N THR A 867 -1.36 38.05 -0.70
CA THR A 867 -2.05 38.63 0.45
C THR A 867 -1.81 37.91 1.79
N SER A 868 -1.41 38.71 2.76
CA SER A 868 -1.57 38.64 4.21
C SER A 868 -2.74 39.51 4.70
N ASP A 869 -3.32 40.27 3.78
CA ASP A 869 -4.33 41.27 4.04
C ASP A 869 -5.74 40.68 3.94
N ASN A 870 -6.44 40.68 5.07
CA ASN A 870 -7.83 40.24 5.15
C ASN A 870 -8.80 41.10 4.32
N PHE A 871 -8.38 42.25 3.77
CA PHE A 871 -9.24 43.14 2.99
C PHE A 871 -9.87 42.45 1.78
N ILE A 872 -9.08 41.91 0.84
CA ILE A 872 -9.62 41.22 -0.34
C ILE A 872 -10.25 39.89 0.04
N ARG A 873 -9.68 39.15 1.00
CA ARG A 873 -10.27 37.91 1.46
C ARG A 873 -11.70 38.10 1.98
N LYS A 874 -11.95 39.11 2.82
CA LYS A 874 -13.30 39.45 3.31
C LYS A 874 -14.25 39.81 2.18
N ILE A 875 -13.75 40.46 1.12
CA ILE A 875 -14.55 40.76 -0.06
C ILE A 875 -14.92 39.47 -0.79
N LEU A 876 -13.96 38.58 -1.03
CA LEU A 876 -14.22 37.28 -1.67
C LEU A 876 -15.18 36.42 -0.82
N GLU A 877 -15.05 36.42 0.51
CA GLU A 877 -15.94 35.70 1.43
C GLU A 877 -17.39 36.23 1.38
N ASN A 878 -17.59 37.52 1.08
CA ASN A 878 -18.92 38.13 0.97
C ASN A 878 -19.56 37.93 -0.40
N GLU A 879 -18.78 37.97 -1.48
CA GLU A 879 -19.31 38.01 -2.85
C GLU A 879 -19.32 36.63 -3.53
N LEU A 880 -18.43 35.71 -3.14
CA LEU A 880 -18.47 34.35 -3.69
C LEU A 880 -19.65 33.56 -3.11
N PRO A 881 -20.16 32.56 -3.85
CA PRO A 881 -21.21 31.69 -3.34
C PRO A 881 -20.85 31.02 -2.00
N HIS A 882 -21.82 30.90 -1.08
CA HIS A 882 -21.59 30.38 0.27
C HIS A 882 -20.96 28.98 0.37
N ARG A 883 -21.05 28.16 -0.68
CA ARG A 883 -20.46 26.82 -0.72
C ARG A 883 -18.99 26.81 -1.17
N CYS A 884 -18.49 27.93 -1.70
CA CYS A 884 -17.09 28.08 -2.07
C CYS A 884 -16.20 27.98 -0.83
N LYS A 885 -15.02 27.41 -1.00
CA LYS A 885 -13.98 27.38 0.05
C LYS A 885 -12.81 28.21 -0.41
N ILE A 886 -12.46 29.22 0.39
CA ILE A 886 -11.38 30.15 0.10
C ILE A 886 -10.18 29.75 0.96
N PHE A 887 -9.03 29.58 0.32
CA PHE A 887 -7.77 29.24 0.95
C PHE A 887 -6.73 30.30 0.66
N GLN A 888 -6.02 30.71 1.69
CA GLN A 888 -4.93 31.69 1.64
C GLN A 888 -3.73 31.03 2.30
N LEU A 889 -2.65 30.83 1.54
CA LEU A 889 -1.57 29.92 1.94
C LEU A 889 -0.75 30.41 3.13
N PHE A 890 -0.67 31.72 3.37
CA PHE A 890 0.09 32.31 4.47
C PHE A 890 -0.35 33.77 4.72
N SER A 891 0.05 34.31 5.87
CA SER A 891 -0.07 35.71 6.28
C SER A 891 1.27 36.27 6.75
N ASN A 892 1.43 37.59 6.76
CA ASN A 892 2.64 38.31 7.18
C ASN A 892 2.91 38.10 8.68
N ASP A 893 1.85 38.00 9.47
CA ASP A 893 1.90 37.79 10.91
C ASP A 893 2.29 36.35 11.29
N ASP A 894 2.40 35.44 10.32
CA ASP A 894 2.76 34.06 10.59
C ASP A 894 4.23 33.97 11.04
N VAL A 895 4.44 33.25 12.13
CA VAL A 895 5.77 32.91 12.66
C VAL A 895 6.40 31.78 11.83
N ASN A 896 5.64 30.73 11.52
CA ASN A 896 6.08 29.58 10.71
C ASN A 896 5.29 29.49 9.39
N ILE A 897 5.81 30.12 8.34
CA ILE A 897 5.13 30.23 7.02
C ILE A 897 4.91 28.86 6.37
N ILE A 898 5.88 27.94 6.45
CA ILE A 898 5.77 26.60 5.83
C ILE A 898 4.69 25.76 6.53
N ASP A 899 4.63 25.76 7.85
CA ASP A 899 3.61 25.02 8.62
C ASP A 899 2.19 25.47 8.24
N LYS A 900 1.99 26.80 8.11
CA LYS A 900 0.71 27.38 7.68
C LYS A 900 0.36 27.00 6.25
N MET A 901 1.31 27.12 5.33
CA MET A 901 1.11 26.72 3.94
C MET A 901 0.73 25.24 3.83
N PHE A 902 1.46 24.35 4.51
CA PHE A 902 1.14 22.93 4.53
C PHE A 902 -0.19 22.63 5.20
N ASN A 903 -0.59 23.40 6.22
CA ASN A 903 -1.90 23.26 6.84
C ASN A 903 -3.04 23.65 5.89
N GLU A 904 -2.88 24.71 5.09
CA GLU A 904 -3.88 25.07 4.09
C GLU A 904 -3.92 24.07 2.94
N ILE A 905 -2.77 23.58 2.45
CA ILE A 905 -2.71 22.51 1.46
C ILE A 905 -3.37 21.23 1.99
N GLY A 906 -3.12 20.86 3.24
CA GLY A 906 -3.77 19.74 3.91
C GLY A 906 -5.28 19.92 4.01
N LYS A 907 -5.74 21.13 4.37
CA LYS A 907 -7.18 21.46 4.38
C LYS A 907 -7.80 21.38 2.99
N MET A 908 -7.10 21.83 1.95
CA MET A 908 -7.56 21.71 0.56
C MET A 908 -7.72 20.23 0.18
N TYR A 909 -6.75 19.39 0.53
CA TYR A 909 -6.76 17.96 0.26
C TYR A 909 -7.98 17.23 0.86
N ILE A 910 -8.29 17.49 2.14
CA ILE A 910 -9.47 16.91 2.81
C ILE A 910 -10.80 17.49 2.32
N ASN A 911 -10.77 18.58 1.53
CA ASN A 911 -11.94 19.29 1.02
C ASN A 911 -12.26 19.02 -0.45
N GLY A 912 -11.52 18.17 -1.15
CA GLY A 912 -11.79 17.97 -2.58
C GLY A 912 -10.57 18.05 -3.49
N CYS A 913 -9.45 18.60 -3.01
CA CYS A 913 -8.30 18.87 -3.87
C CYS A 913 -7.42 17.63 -3.99
N ASP A 914 -7.00 17.29 -5.21
CA ASP A 914 -5.92 16.33 -5.39
C ASP A 914 -4.59 17.03 -5.28
N VAL A 915 -3.69 16.43 -4.51
CA VAL A 915 -2.37 16.96 -4.23
C VAL A 915 -1.40 15.79 -4.24
N HIS A 916 -0.30 15.94 -4.95
CA HIS A 916 0.73 14.93 -5.18
C HIS A 916 2.05 15.40 -4.57
N LEU A 917 2.44 14.80 -3.44
CA LEU A 917 3.65 15.20 -2.69
C LEU A 917 4.87 14.33 -2.99
N ASP A 918 4.68 13.23 -3.73
CA ASP A 918 5.71 12.24 -4.10
C ASP A 918 6.87 12.86 -4.88
N LYS A 919 6.63 13.98 -5.56
CA LYS A 919 7.66 14.68 -6.33
C LYS A 919 8.48 15.69 -5.55
N ILE A 920 7.96 16.20 -4.42
CA ILE A 920 8.53 17.36 -3.70
C ILE A 920 9.74 16.95 -2.87
N ASN A 921 9.66 15.78 -2.25
CA ASN A 921 10.69 15.30 -1.36
C ASN A 921 11.82 14.63 -2.17
N PRO A 922 13.09 14.82 -1.78
CA PRO A 922 14.20 14.06 -2.35
C PRO A 922 13.89 12.56 -2.26
N LYS A 923 14.01 11.85 -3.38
CA LYS A 923 13.76 10.41 -3.42
C LYS A 923 14.92 9.66 -2.76
N LEU A 924 14.60 8.94 -1.70
CA LEU A 924 15.47 7.95 -1.09
C LEU A 924 15.50 6.67 -1.94
N SER A 925 16.59 5.93 -1.81
CA SER A 925 16.80 4.69 -2.56
C SER A 925 15.94 3.55 -1.99
N TYR A 926 15.23 2.81 -2.83
CA TYR A 926 14.63 1.56 -2.39
C TYR A 926 15.63 0.39 -2.46
N PRO A 927 15.41 -0.73 -1.73
CA PRO A 927 14.37 -0.99 -0.71
C PRO A 927 14.40 -0.03 0.47
N VAL A 928 13.31 0.05 1.25
CA VAL A 928 13.35 0.63 2.59
C VAL A 928 14.28 -0.20 3.50
N PRO A 929 14.99 0.45 4.46
CA PRO A 929 15.79 -0.27 5.44
C PRO A 929 14.99 -1.23 6.30
N ARG A 930 15.65 -2.27 6.79
CA ARG A 930 15.13 -3.18 7.81
C ARG A 930 14.71 -2.40 9.06
N GLY A 931 13.60 -2.80 9.66
CA GLY A 931 13.01 -2.12 10.81
C GLY A 931 12.13 -0.91 10.44
N THR A 932 11.96 -0.61 9.15
CA THR A 932 10.92 0.33 8.71
C THR A 932 9.55 -0.24 9.07
N PRO A 933 8.70 0.46 9.85
CA PRO A 933 7.42 -0.08 10.32
C PRO A 933 6.56 -0.68 9.20
N MET A 934 5.86 -1.78 9.53
CA MET A 934 4.87 -2.42 8.66
C MET A 934 3.66 -1.48 8.47
N ILE A 935 2.93 -1.59 7.36
CA ILE A 935 1.70 -0.83 7.10
C ILE A 935 0.45 -1.69 7.36
N SER A 936 0.48 -2.99 7.03
CA SER A 936 -0.67 -3.88 7.19
C SER A 936 -1.34 -3.85 8.57
N PRO A 937 -0.62 -3.74 9.71
CA PRO A 937 -1.27 -3.81 11.02
C PRO A 937 -2.18 -2.63 11.36
N TYR A 938 -1.91 -1.48 10.74
CA TYR A 938 -2.64 -0.22 10.95
C TYR A 938 -3.78 -0.04 9.97
N TRP A 939 -3.87 -0.90 8.95
CA TRP A 939 -4.96 -0.86 7.99
C TRP A 939 -6.25 -1.41 8.61
N LYS A 940 -7.33 -0.63 8.52
CA LYS A 940 -8.66 -1.00 9.02
C LYS A 940 -9.67 -0.86 7.90
N TRP A 941 -10.28 -1.99 7.55
CA TRP A 941 -11.36 -2.07 6.58
C TRP A 941 -12.66 -1.48 7.13
N SER A 942 -13.54 -1.03 6.24
CA SER A 942 -14.84 -0.53 6.65
C SER A 942 -15.73 -1.67 7.13
N LYS A 943 -16.49 -1.43 8.20
CA LYS A 943 -17.44 -2.41 8.77
C LYS A 943 -18.84 -2.20 8.18
N ASP A 944 -18.92 -2.05 6.85
CA ASP A 944 -20.16 -1.65 6.14
C ASP A 944 -21.33 -2.60 6.40
N LEU A 945 -21.04 -3.88 6.66
CA LEU A 945 -22.03 -4.89 7.00
C LEU A 945 -21.54 -5.70 8.20
N LEU A 946 -22.33 -5.71 9.28
CA LEU A 946 -22.22 -6.71 10.33
C LEU A 946 -22.92 -7.98 9.87
N TRP A 947 -22.15 -8.98 9.50
CA TRP A 947 -22.67 -10.25 9.00
C TRP A 947 -23.40 -11.05 10.08
N LYS A 948 -23.26 -10.68 11.37
CA LYS A 948 -24.04 -11.19 12.53
C LYS A 948 -25.47 -10.65 12.63
N LYS A 949 -25.79 -9.49 12.03
CA LYS A 949 -27.05 -8.75 12.29
C LYS A 949 -28.15 -9.02 11.27
N ILE A 950 -27.84 -9.67 10.16
CA ILE A 950 -28.81 -9.91 9.09
C ILE A 950 -29.84 -11.00 9.50
N ASP A 951 -29.64 -11.75 10.59
CA ASP A 951 -30.47 -12.93 10.92
C ASP A 951 -31.00 -13.02 12.36
N ARG A 952 -31.10 -11.92 13.11
CA ARG A 952 -31.77 -11.95 14.43
C ARG A 952 -33.18 -11.38 14.46
N GLU A 953 -33.57 -10.58 13.47
CA GLU A 953 -34.90 -9.95 13.46
C GLU A 953 -35.93 -10.71 12.61
N HIS A 954 -35.53 -11.69 11.79
CA HIS A 954 -36.43 -12.54 11.02
C HIS A 954 -36.18 -14.00 11.41
N GLY A 955 -37.02 -14.51 12.32
CA GLY A 955 -36.78 -15.71 13.10
C GLY A 955 -36.92 -17.06 12.39
N ASN A 956 -36.38 -17.24 11.17
CA ASN A 956 -36.39 -18.55 10.49
C ASN A 956 -35.07 -18.96 9.80
N GLU A 957 -34.05 -18.10 9.69
CA GLU A 957 -32.79 -18.46 9.02
C GLU A 957 -31.63 -18.53 10.03
N LEU A 958 -31.03 -19.72 10.20
CA LEU A 958 -29.86 -19.95 11.06
C LEU A 958 -28.61 -20.00 10.17
N TYR A 959 -27.69 -19.04 10.30
CA TYR A 959 -26.42 -19.05 9.55
C TYR A 959 -25.19 -19.23 10.46
N GLY A 960 -24.16 -19.89 9.92
CA GLY A 960 -22.86 -20.08 10.55
C GLY A 960 -22.91 -20.93 11.82
N ASP A 961 -22.43 -20.38 12.93
CA ASP A 961 -22.23 -21.11 14.20
C ASP A 961 -23.52 -21.69 14.78
N ALA A 962 -24.66 -21.01 14.62
CA ALA A 962 -25.94 -21.48 15.15
C ALA A 962 -26.47 -22.70 14.38
N LEU A 963 -26.22 -22.76 13.06
CA LEU A 963 -26.55 -23.91 12.22
C LEU A 963 -25.65 -25.11 12.54
N LEU A 964 -24.34 -24.86 12.69
CA LEU A 964 -23.37 -25.89 13.08
C LEU A 964 -23.71 -26.51 14.44
N ASN A 965 -24.04 -25.69 15.44
CA ASN A 965 -24.46 -26.16 16.77
C ASN A 965 -25.76 -26.99 16.71
N LYS A 966 -26.79 -26.50 16.00
CA LYS A 966 -28.05 -27.24 15.83
C LYS A 966 -27.82 -28.61 15.19
N ARG A 967 -26.98 -28.69 14.14
CA ARG A 967 -26.67 -29.96 13.48
C ARG A 967 -25.85 -30.90 14.33
N PHE A 968 -24.94 -30.37 15.16
CA PHE A 968 -24.25 -31.20 16.14
C PHE A 968 -25.25 -31.88 17.08
N ASP A 969 -26.23 -31.12 17.59
CA ASP A 969 -27.28 -31.66 18.46
C ASP A 969 -28.17 -32.68 17.74
N GLU A 970 -28.56 -32.43 16.49
CA GLU A 970 -29.29 -33.39 15.67
C GLU A 970 -28.49 -34.69 15.42
N ASN A 971 -27.22 -34.58 15.01
CA ASN A 971 -26.33 -35.73 14.81
C ASN A 971 -26.13 -36.54 16.11
N ARG A 972 -26.03 -35.85 17.25
CA ARG A 972 -25.96 -36.47 18.58
C ARG A 972 -27.23 -37.24 18.93
N GLN A 973 -28.41 -36.73 18.54
CA GLN A 973 -29.69 -37.43 18.72
C GLN A 973 -29.80 -38.67 17.82
N PHE A 974 -29.37 -38.57 16.56
CA PHE A 974 -29.40 -39.69 15.61
C PHE A 974 -28.36 -40.78 15.89
N ASN A 975 -27.23 -40.42 16.53
CA ASN A 975 -26.17 -41.36 16.89
C ASN A 975 -25.86 -41.32 18.39
N PRO A 976 -26.70 -41.90 19.28
CA PRO A 976 -26.48 -41.86 20.73
C PRO A 976 -25.18 -42.53 21.18
N LYS A 977 -24.66 -43.48 20.39
CA LYS A 977 -23.38 -44.18 20.63
C LYS A 977 -22.14 -43.30 20.37
N PHE A 978 -22.30 -42.12 19.77
CA PHE A 978 -21.25 -41.11 19.67
C PHE A 978 -21.04 -40.30 20.97
N SER A 979 -21.83 -40.59 22.03
CA SER A 979 -21.63 -40.02 23.38
C SER A 979 -20.48 -40.72 24.13
N PRO A 980 -19.72 -40.02 25.00
CA PRO A 980 -18.66 -40.64 25.79
C PRO A 980 -19.20 -41.76 26.69
N CYS A 981 -18.65 -42.97 26.57
CA CYS A 981 -18.91 -44.06 27.51
C CYS A 981 -18.58 -43.62 28.95
N ASP A 982 -19.45 -44.05 29.88
CA ASP A 982 -19.26 -43.99 31.32
C ASP A 982 -17.92 -44.65 31.73
N PRO A 983 -17.04 -43.96 32.50
CA PRO A 983 -15.72 -44.47 32.87
C PRO A 983 -15.75 -45.78 33.67
N HIS A 984 -16.86 -46.12 34.30
CA HIS A 984 -16.93 -47.24 35.25
C HIS A 984 -17.53 -48.53 34.67
N SER A 985 -18.05 -48.53 33.44
CA SER A 985 -18.87 -49.64 32.92
C SER A 985 -18.52 -50.10 31.49
N CYS A 986 -17.42 -49.65 30.89
CA CYS A 986 -17.11 -49.99 29.50
C CYS A 986 -16.45 -51.38 29.34
N CYS A 987 -17.25 -52.38 28.96
CA CYS A 987 -16.80 -53.67 28.37
C CYS A 987 -16.82 -53.65 26.83
N CYS A 988 -16.86 -52.48 26.19
CA CYS A 988 -16.92 -52.40 24.73
C CYS A 988 -15.51 -52.38 24.13
N ILE A 989 -14.96 -53.57 23.87
CA ILE A 989 -14.36 -54.04 22.60
C ILE A 989 -13.82 -55.44 22.91
N GLU A 990 -14.66 -56.47 22.77
CA GLU A 990 -14.17 -57.72 22.18
C GLU A 990 -14.08 -57.49 20.67
N ASN A 991 -13.06 -58.08 20.03
CA ASN A 991 -12.67 -57.93 18.62
C ASN A 991 -13.80 -58.16 17.60
N ASN A 992 -14.75 -57.24 17.49
CA ASN A 992 -15.68 -57.17 16.38
C ASN A 992 -15.37 -55.92 15.56
N PHE A 993 -15.09 -56.14 14.27
CA PHE A 993 -14.92 -55.10 13.27
C PHE A 993 -16.02 -54.04 13.43
N ILE A 994 -15.61 -52.79 13.57
CA ILE A 994 -16.51 -51.65 13.41
C ILE A 994 -16.98 -51.73 11.97
N ASN A 995 -18.25 -52.09 11.74
CA ASN A 995 -18.87 -51.98 10.43
C ASN A 995 -18.61 -50.56 9.90
N GLY A 996 -17.97 -50.46 8.73
CA GLY A 996 -17.68 -49.19 8.09
C GLY A 996 -18.95 -48.34 7.89
N PRO A 997 -18.82 -47.03 7.64
CA PRO A 997 -19.96 -46.19 7.33
C PRO A 997 -20.73 -46.76 6.13
N ILE A 998 -22.01 -47.06 6.32
CA ILE A 998 -22.90 -47.49 5.23
C ILE A 998 -23.25 -46.22 4.43
N PHE A 999 -22.59 -46.03 3.30
CA PHE A 999 -23.00 -45.02 2.33
C PHE A 999 -24.25 -45.51 1.59
N THR A 1000 -25.40 -44.87 1.84
CA THR A 1000 -26.62 -45.09 1.08
C THR A 1000 -26.66 -44.07 -0.06
N PHE A 1001 -26.42 -44.52 -1.29
CA PHE A 1001 -26.80 -43.74 -2.48
C PHE A 1001 -28.28 -44.03 -2.77
N MET A 1002 -29.13 -43.02 -2.67
CA MET A 1002 -30.48 -43.11 -3.22
C MET A 1002 -30.39 -42.99 -4.75
N ASN A 1003 -30.36 -44.13 -5.43
CA ASN A 1003 -30.93 -44.23 -6.78
C ASN A 1003 -32.25 -45.00 -6.63
N GLY A 1004 -33.28 -44.56 -7.35
CA GLY A 1004 -34.68 -44.97 -7.20
C GLY A 1004 -34.90 -46.44 -6.79
N ASP A 1005 -35.76 -46.59 -5.78
CA ASP A 1005 -36.48 -47.77 -5.30
C ASP A 1005 -35.74 -49.07 -4.94
N ASP A 1006 -34.43 -49.23 -5.21
CA ASP A 1006 -33.71 -50.46 -4.81
C ASP A 1006 -32.48 -50.18 -3.94
N ILE A 1007 -32.62 -50.47 -2.64
CA ILE A 1007 -31.54 -50.39 -1.64
C ILE A 1007 -30.60 -51.59 -1.83
N THR A 1008 -29.45 -51.36 -2.46
CA THR A 1008 -28.35 -52.35 -2.49
C THR A 1008 -27.28 -51.94 -1.47
N ILE A 1009 -27.11 -52.74 -0.42
CA ILE A 1009 -26.09 -52.54 0.62
C ILE A 1009 -24.80 -53.25 0.17
N TYR A 1010 -23.73 -52.50 -0.05
CA TYR A 1010 -22.39 -53.08 -0.19
C TYR A 1010 -21.67 -53.02 1.16
N GLN A 1011 -21.31 -54.19 1.71
CA GLN A 1011 -20.36 -54.32 2.82
C GLN A 1011 -18.97 -54.57 2.24
N ASN A 1012 -17.99 -53.74 2.60
CA ASN A 1012 -16.56 -54.06 2.58
C ASN A 1012 -16.01 -53.85 3.99
#